data_AF-A0A5C6LK18-F1
#
_entry.id   AF-A0A5C6LK18-F1
#
_cell.length_a   1.000
_cell.length_b   1.000
_cell.length_c   1.000
_cell.angle_alpha   90.00
_cell.angle_beta   90.00
_cell.angle_gamma   90.00
#
_symmetry.space_group_name_H-M   'P 1'
#
loop_
_entity.id
_entity.type
_entity.pdbx_description
1 polymer ?
#
loop_
_entity_poly.entity_id
_entity_poly.type
_entity_poly.pdbx_seq_one_letter_code
_entity_poly.pdbx_strand_id
1 'polypeptide(L)'
;MRDTITPVKPSVPAMPVPEEDTLFPILPMIPTVPIVPTIPGDTIVPGDVILQGDTVPVSKKYSNSWFSRMRVYQDSLRSRQYRNTLIRKVTRQDVPEPSGTDSSIIKSEQYFKPFSGKVIRDIYFRRVNVFGPSNIKDTTFSTSMKLVHLANRLHFNSEEWVIRQLLFFQQNDTLNPYEMSDNERYLRSRPFIQDARLYIINTGASPDSIDLLVVTKDVFEYGFDLSRLSTSGVRASISNDNLFGAGQGVRIGGSWSGNDNPPFGSQARYTKNNILGTFIDFSGGYTTLNNINTLDSGTYEGTYYFAFDRPLYKSGAKWTGGIGFSSNYSINMFNRPDTLYRDYRYNILDIWGGYNILKQDSRDPGSRRPNLAFLVRHFNLLFTQRPWQEEYKLDPVYNNHRFYLAQAVVFRQEFFKTDHFFGFGRTEDIPLGYTASATAGWETWKGRTRGYVGVEAEKFWVTGSKGIIYGQAGISTFYQNFASEDAVIHAKVEYYSRAMRFAGGKLRQFLYIDYLGNLNNYFYRPLNINRDLGVWGYKNVPLSGYQRLNVRSETIYYSPLKVLGFKFNFFTSIQASQLSIKSSNLLKNPVYSGLGLGFRLRNENLSLNTLRLSANYYPNAPFPMQTIFWEATTVVDFRFNIFSLRAPAFLQFR
;
A
#
# COMPACT_ATOMS: atom_id res chain seq x y z
N MET A 1 -53.87 13.61 0.25
CA MET A 1 -53.48 13.15 1.60
C MET A 1 -51.97 13.27 1.71
N ARG A 2 -51.50 14.01 2.72
CA ARG A 2 -50.08 14.21 3.02
C ARG A 2 -49.60 13.04 3.88
N ASP A 3 -48.83 12.11 3.30
CA ASP A 3 -48.13 11.10 4.10
C ASP A 3 -46.79 11.65 4.55
N THR A 4 -46.74 11.91 5.85
CA THR A 4 -45.60 12.45 6.58
C THR A 4 -44.82 11.24 7.09
N ILE A 5 -43.69 10.92 6.45
CA ILE A 5 -42.79 9.86 6.93
C ILE A 5 -41.89 10.47 8.00
N THR A 6 -42.06 9.99 9.23
CA THR A 6 -41.25 10.35 10.40
C THR A 6 -39.82 9.79 10.28
N PRO A 7 -38.79 10.54 10.70
CA PRO A 7 -37.42 10.04 10.73
C PRO A 7 -37.28 8.91 11.76
N VAL A 8 -36.76 7.76 11.31
CA VAL A 8 -36.51 6.58 12.13
C VAL A 8 -35.38 6.87 13.13
N LYS A 9 -35.65 6.70 14.44
CA LYS A 9 -34.64 6.70 15.50
C LYS A 9 -33.63 5.56 15.24
N PRO A 10 -32.31 5.79 15.40
CA PRO A 10 -31.33 4.72 15.31
C PRO A 10 -31.60 3.67 16.41
N SER A 11 -31.70 2.41 15.99
CA SER A 11 -31.75 1.26 16.89
C SER A 11 -30.42 1.11 17.63
N VAL A 12 -30.52 0.76 18.91
CA VAL A 12 -29.38 0.48 19.79
C VAL A 12 -28.58 -0.69 19.21
N PRO A 13 -27.26 -0.59 18.99
CA PRO A 13 -26.47 -1.73 18.55
C PRO A 13 -26.42 -2.78 19.66
N ALA A 14 -26.80 -4.02 19.34
CA ALA A 14 -26.61 -5.17 20.22
C ALA A 14 -25.13 -5.35 20.54
N MET A 15 -24.82 -5.55 21.82
CA MET A 15 -23.46 -5.77 22.32
C MET A 15 -22.86 -7.06 21.75
N PRO A 16 -21.61 -7.05 21.26
CA PRO A 16 -20.83 -8.27 21.11
C PRO A 16 -20.23 -8.68 22.48
N VAL A 17 -20.35 -9.97 22.78
CA VAL A 17 -19.76 -10.64 23.95
C VAL A 17 -18.22 -10.54 23.89
N PRO A 18 -17.50 -10.32 25.01
CA PRO A 18 -16.04 -10.17 24.99
C PRO A 18 -15.32 -11.51 24.76
N GLU A 19 -14.34 -11.52 23.86
CA GLU A 19 -13.27 -12.54 23.85
C GLU A 19 -12.22 -12.13 24.88
N GLU A 20 -12.23 -12.79 26.04
CA GLU A 20 -11.09 -12.82 26.96
C GLU A 20 -10.04 -13.78 26.42
N ASP A 21 -8.78 -13.36 26.38
CA ASP A 21 -7.64 -14.28 26.50
C ASP A 21 -6.38 -13.48 26.84
N THR A 22 -6.11 -13.39 28.13
CA THR A 22 -4.75 -13.23 28.68
C THR A 22 -4.39 -14.53 29.37
N LEU A 23 -3.20 -15.08 29.14
CA LEU A 23 -2.28 -15.48 30.23
C LEU A 23 -0.96 -16.07 29.73
N PHE A 24 0.09 -15.74 30.51
CA PHE A 24 1.47 -16.21 30.46
C PHE A 24 1.57 -17.70 30.87
N PRO A 25 2.59 -18.45 30.40
CA PRO A 25 2.76 -19.84 30.82
C PRO A 25 3.40 -19.95 32.21
N ILE A 26 2.67 -20.63 33.11
CA ILE A 26 3.14 -21.16 34.39
C ILE A 26 3.96 -22.44 34.11
N LEU A 27 5.15 -22.52 34.68
CA LEU A 27 6.05 -23.70 34.64
C LEU A 27 5.54 -24.80 35.60
N PRO A 28 5.50 -26.09 35.20
CA PRO A 28 5.32 -27.17 36.14
C PRO A 28 6.66 -27.66 36.74
N MET A 29 6.74 -27.63 38.07
CA MET A 29 7.70 -28.37 38.91
C MET A 29 7.32 -29.86 38.96
N ILE A 30 8.28 -30.78 38.82
CA ILE A 30 8.27 -32.13 39.42
C ILE A 30 9.74 -32.58 39.68
N PRO A 31 10.04 -33.62 40.48
CA PRO A 31 10.45 -33.51 41.88
C PRO A 31 11.89 -34.02 42.15
N THR A 32 12.41 -33.66 43.32
CA THR A 32 13.68 -34.08 43.92
C THR A 32 13.58 -35.43 44.65
N VAL A 33 14.56 -36.34 44.45
CA VAL A 33 14.99 -37.40 45.41
C VAL A 33 16.45 -37.82 45.08
N PRO A 34 17.24 -38.48 45.96
CA PRO A 34 18.35 -37.80 46.63
C PRO A 34 19.73 -38.47 46.47
N ILE A 35 20.68 -37.77 47.10
CA ILE A 35 22.12 -37.93 47.32
C ILE A 35 22.62 -39.34 47.69
N VAL A 36 23.82 -39.70 47.22
CA VAL A 36 24.80 -40.58 47.90
C VAL A 36 26.18 -39.91 47.87
N PRO A 37 26.90 -39.76 49.00
CA PRO A 37 28.24 -39.18 49.04
C PRO A 37 29.31 -40.24 49.31
N THR A 38 30.48 -40.13 48.68
CA THR A 38 31.74 -40.65 49.22
C THR A 38 32.90 -39.72 48.86
N ILE A 39 33.73 -39.50 49.87
CA ILE A 39 34.76 -38.47 50.06
C ILE A 39 36.16 -39.06 49.66
N PRO A 40 37.32 -38.48 50.05
CA PRO A 40 38.27 -37.80 49.18
C PRO A 40 39.63 -38.55 49.07
N GLY A 41 40.55 -38.03 48.25
CA GLY A 41 41.94 -38.49 48.25
C GLY A 41 42.90 -37.40 47.77
N ASP A 42 43.55 -36.77 48.74
CA ASP A 42 44.65 -35.80 48.64
C ASP A 42 45.90 -36.34 47.93
N THR A 43 46.72 -35.44 47.35
CA THR A 43 48.18 -35.19 47.61
C THR A 43 48.82 -34.45 46.41
N ILE A 44 49.19 -33.16 46.53
CA ILE A 44 50.50 -32.57 46.87
C ILE A 44 51.62 -32.74 45.79
N VAL A 45 51.80 -31.70 44.94
CA VAL A 45 52.98 -30.80 44.67
C VAL A 45 54.43 -31.39 44.65
N PRO A 46 55.49 -30.83 43.98
CA PRO A 46 55.66 -29.78 42.92
C PRO A 46 56.54 -30.23 41.71
N GLY A 47 56.70 -29.38 40.69
CA GLY A 47 57.86 -29.49 39.78
C GLY A 47 57.77 -28.64 38.51
N ASP A 48 58.43 -27.48 38.55
CA ASP A 48 58.57 -26.51 37.45
C ASP A 48 59.13 -27.12 36.16
N VAL A 49 58.50 -26.78 35.01
CA VAL A 49 59.21 -26.38 33.79
C VAL A 49 58.32 -25.42 33.01
N ILE A 50 58.74 -24.15 32.93
CA ILE A 50 58.19 -23.17 31.98
C ILE A 50 58.77 -23.50 30.60
N LEU A 51 57.92 -23.98 29.69
CA LEU A 51 58.18 -23.92 28.26
C LEU A 51 56.99 -23.22 27.60
N GLN A 52 57.25 -22.01 27.12
CA GLN A 52 56.39 -21.32 26.16
C GLN A 52 56.26 -22.20 24.91
N GLY A 53 55.06 -22.74 24.71
CA GLY A 53 54.70 -23.50 23.53
C GLY A 53 53.25 -23.21 23.17
N ASP A 54 53.03 -22.78 21.93
CA ASP A 54 51.73 -22.52 21.31
C ASP A 54 50.68 -23.58 21.67
N THR A 55 49.70 -23.23 22.51
CA THR A 55 48.51 -24.06 22.68
C THR A 55 47.58 -23.88 21.49
N VAL A 56 47.71 -24.81 20.54
CA VAL A 56 46.62 -25.26 19.66
C VAL A 56 45.34 -25.41 20.50
N PRO A 57 44.18 -24.86 20.08
CA PRO A 57 42.97 -25.02 20.86
C PRO A 57 42.60 -26.50 20.91
N VAL A 58 42.68 -27.08 22.11
CA VAL A 58 42.18 -28.42 22.43
C VAL A 58 40.72 -28.49 21.99
N SER A 59 40.43 -29.33 20.98
CA SER A 59 39.06 -29.60 20.58
C SER A 59 38.40 -30.39 21.72
N LYS A 60 37.59 -29.70 22.54
CA LYS A 60 36.66 -30.39 23.44
C LYS A 60 35.78 -31.29 22.56
N LYS A 61 35.87 -32.61 22.75
CA LYS A 61 34.93 -33.58 22.17
C LYS A 61 33.52 -33.25 22.67
N TYR A 62 32.76 -32.50 21.88
CA TYR A 62 31.36 -32.24 22.17
C TYR A 62 30.51 -33.44 21.72
N SER A 63 29.73 -33.98 22.66
CA SER A 63 28.69 -34.96 22.36
C SER A 63 27.77 -34.43 21.25
N ASN A 64 27.53 -35.25 20.24
CA ASN A 64 26.87 -34.93 18.97
C ASN A 64 25.34 -34.76 19.08
N SER A 65 24.81 -34.46 20.27
CA SER A 65 23.38 -34.31 20.53
C SER A 65 22.87 -32.93 20.13
N TRP A 66 21.73 -32.87 19.43
CA TRP A 66 21.09 -31.62 18.99
C TRP A 66 20.84 -30.63 20.15
N PHE A 67 20.51 -31.14 21.34
CA PHE A 67 20.26 -30.32 22.53
C PHE A 67 21.52 -29.61 23.06
N SER A 68 22.71 -30.21 22.91
CA SER A 68 23.97 -29.56 23.33
C SER A 68 24.33 -28.41 22.41
N ARG A 69 24.06 -28.54 21.10
CA ARG A 69 24.24 -27.47 20.10
C ARG A 69 23.27 -26.31 20.34
N MET A 70 22.02 -26.59 20.68
CA MET A 70 21.01 -25.57 20.99
C MET A 70 21.38 -24.76 22.24
N ARG A 71 21.91 -25.43 23.28
CA ARG A 71 22.33 -24.79 24.54
C ARG A 71 23.58 -23.95 24.36
N VAL A 72 24.57 -24.45 23.62
CA VAL A 72 25.78 -23.68 23.24
C VAL A 72 25.40 -22.48 22.34
N TYR A 73 24.40 -22.64 21.47
CA TYR A 73 23.89 -21.53 20.66
C TYR A 73 23.16 -20.48 21.51
N GLN A 74 22.31 -20.88 22.45
CA GLN A 74 21.67 -19.98 23.43
C GLN A 74 22.69 -19.26 24.33
N ASP A 75 23.71 -19.98 24.82
CA ASP A 75 24.78 -19.39 25.65
C ASP A 75 25.68 -18.47 24.84
N SER A 76 25.94 -18.78 23.56
CA SER A 76 26.65 -17.88 22.64
C SER A 76 25.88 -16.59 22.35
N LEU A 77 24.54 -16.64 22.33
CA LEU A 77 23.67 -15.47 22.17
C LEU A 77 23.63 -14.57 23.42
N ARG A 78 24.13 -15.01 24.59
CA ARG A 78 24.28 -14.19 25.80
C ARG A 78 25.59 -13.37 25.81
N SER A 79 26.58 -13.75 25.03
CA SER A 79 27.86 -13.04 24.88
C SER A 79 27.71 -11.77 24.05
N ARG A 80 28.04 -10.59 24.62
CA ARG A 80 28.06 -9.29 23.92
C ARG A 80 28.97 -9.29 22.70
N GLN A 81 30.13 -9.94 22.80
CA GLN A 81 31.12 -10.01 21.71
C GLN A 81 30.62 -10.88 20.56
N TYR A 82 30.05 -12.05 20.86
CA TYR A 82 29.49 -12.94 19.84
C TYR A 82 28.24 -12.35 19.17
N ARG A 83 27.35 -11.68 19.92
CA ARG A 83 26.24 -10.89 19.32
C ARG A 83 26.78 -9.84 18.37
N ASN A 84 27.81 -9.08 18.75
CA ASN A 84 28.37 -8.05 17.89
C ASN A 84 29.06 -8.64 16.65
N THR A 85 29.74 -9.80 16.74
CA THR A 85 30.37 -10.47 15.60
C THR A 85 29.34 -11.16 14.69
N LEU A 86 28.29 -11.75 15.26
CA LEU A 86 27.20 -12.39 14.52
C LEU A 86 26.35 -11.33 13.82
N ILE A 87 25.98 -10.25 14.52
CA ILE A 87 25.31 -9.08 13.94
C ILE A 87 26.18 -8.53 12.80
N ARG A 88 27.47 -8.24 13.03
CA ARG A 88 28.37 -7.71 11.98
C ARG A 88 28.56 -8.67 10.78
N LYS A 89 28.62 -9.98 11.00
CA LYS A 89 28.68 -11.00 9.93
C LYS A 89 27.35 -11.14 9.17
N VAL A 90 26.21 -10.96 9.83
CA VAL A 90 24.87 -11.09 9.26
C VAL A 90 24.38 -9.79 8.61
N THR A 91 24.80 -8.62 9.12
CA THR A 91 24.34 -7.30 8.65
C THR A 91 25.20 -6.73 7.52
N ARG A 92 26.47 -7.14 7.37
CA ARG A 92 27.43 -6.58 6.39
C ARG A 92 27.30 -5.05 6.28
N GLN A 93 27.38 -4.39 7.42
CA GLN A 93 27.08 -2.96 7.62
C GLN A 93 28.14 -2.01 7.01
N ASP A 94 29.20 -2.56 6.39
CA ASP A 94 30.39 -1.82 5.95
C ASP A 94 30.37 -1.52 4.42
N VAL A 95 29.20 -1.45 3.78
CA VAL A 95 29.08 -0.79 2.47
C VAL A 95 28.46 0.59 2.74
N PRO A 96 29.22 1.69 2.65
CA PRO A 96 28.64 3.02 2.70
C PRO A 96 27.54 3.09 1.66
N GLU A 97 26.32 3.50 2.05
CA GLU A 97 25.34 3.89 1.05
C GLU A 97 26.03 4.95 0.17
N PRO A 98 26.07 4.77 -1.16
CA PRO A 98 26.73 5.74 -2.02
C PRO A 98 26.16 7.11 -1.67
N SER A 99 27.03 8.10 -1.56
CA SER A 99 26.67 9.48 -1.27
C SER A 99 25.87 10.03 -2.44
N GLY A 100 24.59 9.63 -2.51
CA GLY A 100 23.63 10.14 -3.44
C GLY A 100 23.30 11.55 -2.99
N THR A 101 23.69 12.51 -3.80
CA THR A 101 23.16 13.87 -3.84
C THR A 101 21.66 13.86 -4.23
N ASP A 102 20.86 12.91 -3.74
CA ASP A 102 19.53 12.53 -4.24
C ASP A 102 18.38 12.93 -3.28
N SER A 103 18.67 13.77 -2.29
CA SER A 103 17.65 14.56 -1.58
C SER A 103 17.38 15.92 -2.26
N SER A 104 17.88 16.13 -3.48
CA SER A 104 17.53 17.28 -4.29
C SER A 104 16.30 16.96 -5.14
N ILE A 105 15.28 17.82 -5.03
CA ILE A 105 14.12 17.86 -5.91
C ILE A 105 14.61 18.29 -7.31
N ILE A 106 15.19 17.36 -8.06
CA ILE A 106 15.59 17.55 -9.45
C ILE A 106 14.50 16.93 -10.31
N LYS A 107 14.00 17.71 -11.27
CA LYS A 107 12.96 17.24 -12.17
C LYS A 107 13.48 16.11 -13.05
N SER A 108 12.70 15.05 -13.18
CA SER A 108 13.12 13.83 -13.86
C SER A 108 13.45 14.03 -15.34
N GLU A 109 12.80 14.99 -16.02
CA GLU A 109 13.05 15.31 -17.42
C GLU A 109 14.37 16.04 -17.70
N GLN A 110 15.00 16.64 -16.67
CA GLN A 110 16.15 17.53 -16.85
C GLN A 110 17.36 16.82 -17.48
N TYR A 111 17.54 15.52 -17.19
CA TYR A 111 18.61 14.70 -17.77
C TYR A 111 18.51 14.56 -19.29
N PHE A 112 17.28 14.49 -19.83
CA PHE A 112 17.03 14.23 -21.25
C PHE A 112 16.96 15.51 -22.10
N LYS A 113 16.77 16.68 -21.48
CA LYS A 113 16.64 17.97 -22.19
C LYS A 113 17.75 18.27 -23.22
N PRO A 114 19.04 18.01 -22.97
CA PRO A 114 20.11 18.28 -23.94
C PRO A 114 20.03 17.46 -25.23
N PHE A 115 19.25 16.38 -25.24
CA PHE A 115 19.14 15.44 -26.37
C PHE A 115 17.78 15.53 -27.08
N SER A 116 16.97 16.53 -26.73
CA SER A 116 15.64 16.73 -27.29
C SER A 116 15.69 16.83 -28.82
N GLY A 117 14.84 16.07 -29.50
CA GLY A 117 14.72 16.07 -30.96
C GLY A 117 15.71 15.17 -31.72
N LYS A 118 16.71 14.59 -31.04
CA LYS A 118 17.61 13.61 -31.68
C LYS A 118 16.87 12.31 -32.02
N VAL A 119 17.29 11.62 -33.08
CA VAL A 119 16.68 10.36 -33.53
C VAL A 119 17.26 9.18 -32.73
N ILE A 120 16.38 8.32 -32.24
CA ILE A 120 16.75 7.09 -31.53
C ILE A 120 17.11 6.03 -32.56
N ARG A 121 18.37 5.61 -32.64
CA ARG A 121 18.78 4.56 -33.59
C ARG A 121 18.52 3.18 -33.02
N ASP A 122 19.18 2.90 -31.89
CA ASP A 122 19.18 1.59 -31.26
C ASP A 122 18.73 1.66 -29.80
N ILE A 123 18.02 0.62 -29.38
CA ILE A 123 17.54 0.45 -28.01
C ILE A 123 18.09 -0.88 -27.49
N TYR A 124 18.97 -0.79 -26.50
CA TYR A 124 19.58 -1.91 -25.82
C TYR A 124 18.91 -2.15 -24.47
N PHE A 125 18.85 -3.42 -24.05
CA PHE A 125 18.23 -3.82 -22.79
C PHE A 125 19.26 -4.47 -21.87
N ARG A 126 19.32 -4.01 -20.62
CA ARG A 126 20.15 -4.61 -19.57
C ARG A 126 19.29 -4.91 -18.34
N ARG A 127 19.23 -6.19 -17.98
CA ARG A 127 18.49 -6.68 -16.81
C ARG A 127 19.47 -6.87 -15.65
N VAL A 128 19.19 -6.22 -14.53
CA VAL A 128 19.99 -6.31 -13.30
C VAL A 128 19.40 -7.39 -12.40
N ASN A 129 20.26 -8.24 -11.83
CA ASN A 129 19.83 -9.30 -10.91
C ASN A 129 19.06 -8.73 -9.71
N VAL A 130 17.98 -9.41 -9.32
CA VAL A 130 17.07 -9.04 -8.22
C VAL A 130 17.82 -8.87 -6.90
N PHE A 131 18.62 -9.87 -6.52
CA PHE A 131 19.50 -9.81 -5.34
C PHE A 131 20.90 -9.30 -5.71
N GLY A 132 20.94 -8.19 -6.45
CA GLY A 132 22.13 -7.42 -6.74
C GLY A 132 22.26 -6.17 -5.84
N PRO A 133 23.01 -5.15 -6.30
CA PRO A 133 23.15 -3.88 -5.59
C PRO A 133 21.79 -3.24 -5.30
N SER A 134 21.66 -2.52 -4.18
CA SER A 134 20.39 -1.85 -3.82
C SER A 134 20.01 -0.71 -4.76
N ASN A 135 20.97 -0.18 -5.52
CA ASN A 135 20.78 0.87 -6.51
C ASN A 135 21.32 0.38 -7.86
N ILE A 136 20.60 0.62 -8.96
CA ILE A 136 21.07 0.32 -10.32
C ILE A 136 22.40 1.00 -10.65
N LYS A 137 22.69 2.13 -9.99
CA LYS A 137 23.95 2.88 -10.15
C LYS A 137 25.18 2.18 -9.54
N ASP A 138 25.01 1.23 -8.63
CA ASP A 138 26.11 0.52 -8.00
C ASP A 138 26.43 -0.74 -8.83
N THR A 139 27.62 -0.81 -9.42
CA THR A 139 28.06 -1.93 -10.26
C THR A 139 29.01 -2.89 -9.53
N THR A 140 29.32 -2.64 -8.26
CA THR A 140 30.40 -3.31 -7.50
C THR A 140 29.91 -4.44 -6.59
N PHE A 141 28.60 -4.65 -6.48
CA PHE A 141 28.03 -5.60 -5.55
C PHE A 141 28.31 -7.06 -5.92
N SER A 142 29.03 -7.76 -5.05
CA SER A 142 29.14 -9.22 -5.05
C SER A 142 28.70 -9.78 -3.70
N THR A 143 28.07 -10.95 -3.69
CA THR A 143 27.67 -11.63 -2.45
C THR A 143 28.09 -13.09 -2.46
N SER A 144 28.65 -13.58 -1.36
CA SER A 144 29.07 -14.98 -1.18
C SER A 144 27.97 -15.90 -0.60
N MET A 145 26.71 -15.44 -0.53
CA MET A 145 25.62 -16.19 0.10
C MET A 145 24.98 -17.19 -0.88
N LYS A 146 25.13 -18.50 -0.62
CA LYS A 146 24.54 -19.58 -1.43
C LYS A 146 23.01 -19.47 -1.63
N LEU A 147 22.29 -18.99 -0.60
CA LEU A 147 20.84 -18.77 -0.67
C LEU A 147 20.47 -17.69 -1.70
N VAL A 148 21.28 -16.64 -1.84
CA VAL A 148 21.08 -15.58 -2.83
C VAL A 148 21.29 -16.10 -4.25
N HIS A 149 22.30 -16.95 -4.46
CA HIS A 149 22.51 -17.61 -5.76
C HIS A 149 21.38 -18.58 -6.13
N LEU A 150 20.87 -19.35 -5.15
CA LEU A 150 19.71 -20.21 -5.37
C LEU A 150 18.46 -19.39 -5.72
N ALA A 151 18.19 -18.30 -5.01
CA ALA A 151 17.06 -17.43 -5.28
C ALA A 151 17.17 -16.78 -6.67
N ASN A 152 18.35 -16.26 -7.06
CA ASN A 152 18.56 -15.73 -8.41
C ASN A 152 18.43 -16.80 -9.51
N ARG A 153 18.67 -18.09 -9.21
CA ARG A 153 18.47 -19.19 -10.16
C ARG A 153 17.00 -19.59 -10.31
N LEU A 154 16.19 -19.40 -9.26
CA LEU A 154 14.75 -19.68 -9.27
C LEU A 154 13.91 -18.52 -9.82
N HIS A 155 14.49 -17.32 -9.90
CA HIS A 155 13.85 -16.13 -10.44
C HIS A 155 13.79 -16.17 -11.97
N PHE A 156 12.62 -15.84 -12.54
CA PHE A 156 12.46 -15.52 -13.94
C PHE A 156 12.56 -14.01 -14.15
N ASN A 157 13.64 -13.58 -14.81
CA ASN A 157 13.76 -12.20 -15.26
C ASN A 157 12.64 -11.86 -16.25
N SER A 158 12.16 -10.61 -16.23
CA SER A 158 11.25 -10.09 -17.25
C SER A 158 11.86 -10.26 -18.64
N GLU A 159 11.04 -10.73 -19.56
CA GLU A 159 11.47 -10.93 -20.93
C GLU A 159 11.60 -9.59 -21.66
N GLU A 160 12.55 -9.51 -22.59
CA GLU A 160 12.83 -8.27 -23.32
C GLU A 160 11.60 -7.77 -24.08
N TRP A 161 10.83 -8.68 -24.69
CA TRP A 161 9.62 -8.31 -25.41
C TRP A 161 8.56 -7.65 -24.51
N VAL A 162 8.49 -8.00 -23.23
CA VAL A 162 7.60 -7.36 -22.26
C VAL A 162 8.06 -5.94 -21.97
N ILE A 163 9.36 -5.76 -21.71
CA ILE A 163 9.93 -4.44 -21.44
C ILE A 163 9.76 -3.53 -22.67
N ARG A 164 10.02 -4.06 -23.86
CA ARG A 164 9.84 -3.36 -25.14
C ARG A 164 8.39 -2.91 -25.35
N GLN A 165 7.40 -3.75 -25.04
CA GLN A 165 5.98 -3.39 -25.14
C GLN A 165 5.57 -2.28 -24.16
N LEU A 166 6.31 -2.09 -23.06
CA LEU A 166 6.05 -1.02 -22.08
C LEU A 166 6.70 0.32 -22.46
N LEU A 167 7.57 0.36 -23.47
CA LEU A 167 8.20 1.60 -23.94
C LEU A 167 7.18 2.46 -24.71
N PHE A 168 7.30 3.78 -24.59
CA PHE A 168 6.42 4.72 -25.29
C PHE A 168 6.94 5.14 -26.68
N PHE A 169 8.17 4.76 -26.97
CA PHE A 169 8.94 5.10 -28.16
C PHE A 169 9.52 3.82 -28.78
N GLN A 170 9.86 3.90 -30.05
CA GLN A 170 10.47 2.85 -30.83
C GLN A 170 11.76 3.36 -31.49
N GLN A 171 12.47 2.46 -32.16
CA GLN A 171 13.59 2.85 -33.02
C GLN A 171 13.08 3.78 -34.13
N ASN A 172 13.89 4.78 -34.47
CA ASN A 172 13.63 5.88 -35.41
C ASN A 172 12.66 6.97 -34.92
N ASP A 173 12.16 6.89 -33.69
CA ASP A 173 11.42 8.01 -33.09
C ASP A 173 12.37 9.14 -32.66
N THR A 174 11.83 10.34 -32.53
CA THR A 174 12.55 11.50 -31.97
C THR A 174 12.47 11.50 -30.44
N LEU A 175 13.59 11.79 -29.77
CA LEU A 175 13.62 11.82 -28.31
C LEU A 175 12.81 13.00 -27.78
N ASN A 176 11.82 12.69 -26.96
CA ASN A 176 11.10 13.65 -26.14
C ASN A 176 11.49 13.49 -24.65
N PRO A 177 12.09 14.51 -24.01
CA PRO A 177 12.52 14.44 -22.59
C PRO A 177 11.41 14.07 -21.60
N TYR A 178 10.18 14.53 -21.84
CA TYR A 178 9.03 14.26 -20.97
C TYR A 178 8.55 12.82 -21.13
N GLU A 179 8.53 12.32 -22.37
CA GLU A 179 8.15 10.94 -22.66
C GLU A 179 9.13 9.94 -22.05
N MET A 180 10.44 10.23 -22.11
CA MET A 180 11.48 9.41 -21.48
C MET A 180 11.30 9.34 -19.96
N SER A 181 11.10 10.49 -19.32
CA SER A 181 10.86 10.57 -17.87
C SER A 181 9.56 9.86 -17.47
N ASP A 182 8.47 10.07 -18.21
CA ASP A 182 7.19 9.39 -17.99
C ASP A 182 7.32 7.88 -18.18
N ASN A 183 8.15 7.42 -19.11
CA ASN A 183 8.35 6.00 -19.37
C ASN A 183 9.16 5.31 -18.26
N GLU A 184 10.22 5.94 -17.73
CA GLU A 184 10.93 5.43 -16.54
C GLU A 184 10.00 5.28 -15.33
N ARG A 185 9.08 6.24 -15.12
CA ARG A 185 8.05 6.16 -14.09
C ARG A 185 7.08 5.02 -14.38
N TYR A 186 6.60 4.92 -15.61
CA TYR A 186 5.63 3.90 -16.00
C TYR A 186 6.19 2.49 -15.83
N LEU A 187 7.44 2.25 -16.22
CA LEU A 187 8.15 1.00 -15.96
C LEU A 187 8.18 0.69 -14.44
N ARG A 188 8.59 1.63 -13.60
CA ARG A 188 8.62 1.45 -12.12
C ARG A 188 7.24 1.32 -11.47
N SER A 189 6.19 1.74 -12.17
CA SER A 189 4.81 1.56 -11.70
C SER A 189 4.34 0.11 -11.82
N ARG A 190 4.99 -0.70 -12.66
CA ARG A 190 4.62 -2.10 -12.85
C ARG A 190 5.00 -2.92 -11.62
N PRO A 191 4.16 -3.89 -11.22
CA PRO A 191 4.36 -4.62 -9.96
C PRO A 191 5.65 -5.46 -9.94
N PHE A 192 6.13 -5.91 -11.11
CA PHE A 192 7.32 -6.75 -11.25
C PHE A 192 8.64 -5.98 -11.44
N ILE A 193 8.59 -4.65 -11.58
CA ILE A 193 9.78 -3.80 -11.77
C ILE A 193 10.04 -3.03 -10.47
N GLN A 194 11.23 -3.22 -9.89
CA GLN A 194 11.68 -2.51 -8.70
C GLN A 194 12.20 -1.11 -9.05
N ASP A 195 13.05 -1.03 -10.08
CA ASP A 195 13.67 0.20 -10.54
C ASP A 195 13.91 0.13 -12.06
N ALA A 196 13.86 1.29 -12.73
CA ALA A 196 14.10 1.40 -14.16
C ALA A 196 14.76 2.73 -14.49
N ARG A 197 15.74 2.68 -15.40
CA ARG A 197 16.53 3.82 -15.87
C ARG A 197 16.73 3.75 -17.38
N LEU A 198 16.65 4.90 -18.03
CA LEU A 198 17.03 5.08 -19.42
C LEU A 198 18.34 5.88 -19.45
N TYR A 199 19.40 5.26 -19.99
CA TYR A 199 20.68 5.92 -20.20
C TYR A 199 20.92 6.20 -21.68
N ILE A 200 21.53 7.33 -21.97
CA ILE A 200 22.04 7.64 -23.30
C ILE A 200 23.50 7.18 -23.33
N ILE A 201 23.81 6.16 -24.14
CA ILE A 201 25.12 5.49 -24.11
C ILE A 201 26.03 5.87 -25.29
N ASN A 202 25.46 6.34 -26.40
CA ASN A 202 26.23 6.65 -27.59
C ASN A 202 25.56 7.79 -28.36
N THR A 203 26.31 8.84 -28.60
CA THR A 203 26.10 9.76 -29.72
C THR A 203 27.17 9.37 -30.73
N GLY A 204 26.87 8.46 -31.66
CA GLY A 204 27.86 8.04 -32.66
C GLY A 204 28.35 9.21 -33.52
N ALA A 205 29.18 8.95 -34.54
CA ALA A 205 29.78 9.97 -35.41
C ALA A 205 28.79 10.96 -36.09
N SER A 206 27.48 10.71 -36.02
CA SER A 206 26.43 11.64 -36.42
C SER A 206 25.86 12.41 -35.21
N PRO A 207 25.98 13.76 -35.18
CA PRO A 207 25.48 14.61 -34.09
C PRO A 207 23.97 14.47 -33.79
N ASP A 208 23.20 13.98 -34.78
CA ASP A 208 21.73 14.04 -34.79
C ASP A 208 21.07 12.76 -34.24
N SER A 209 21.87 11.78 -33.83
CA SER A 209 21.41 10.45 -33.47
C SER A 209 21.93 9.97 -32.11
N ILE A 210 21.13 9.14 -31.43
CA ILE A 210 21.45 8.60 -30.10
C ILE A 210 21.11 7.11 -29.99
N ASP A 211 21.82 6.41 -29.11
CA ASP A 211 21.48 5.06 -28.69
C ASP A 211 21.06 5.07 -27.22
N LEU A 212 20.00 4.30 -26.92
CA LEU A 212 19.41 4.21 -25.59
C LEU A 212 19.69 2.85 -24.95
N LEU A 213 20.00 2.87 -23.66
CA LEU A 213 20.12 1.69 -22.82
C LEU A 213 19.02 1.70 -21.76
N VAL A 214 18.09 0.76 -21.87
CA VAL A 214 17.03 0.51 -20.89
C VAL A 214 17.59 -0.45 -19.84
N VAL A 215 17.73 0.03 -18.60
CA VAL A 215 18.19 -0.78 -17.47
C VAL A 215 17.02 -1.01 -16.52
N THR A 216 16.64 -2.27 -16.34
CA THR A 216 15.59 -2.67 -15.39
C THR A 216 16.17 -3.51 -14.27
N LYS A 217 15.59 -3.37 -13.08
CA LYS A 217 15.80 -4.26 -11.96
C LYS A 217 14.45 -4.80 -11.52
N ASP A 218 14.33 -6.12 -11.50
CA ASP A 218 13.08 -6.80 -11.19
C ASP A 218 12.91 -7.01 -9.68
N VAL A 219 11.67 -7.23 -9.27
CA VAL A 219 11.32 -7.73 -7.93
C VAL A 219 11.25 -9.25 -7.99
N PHE A 220 11.63 -9.94 -6.91
CA PHE A 220 11.38 -11.38 -6.79
C PHE A 220 9.87 -11.62 -6.83
N GLU A 221 9.43 -12.34 -7.85
CA GLU A 221 8.05 -12.47 -8.30
C GLU A 221 7.17 -13.24 -7.31
N TYR A 222 7.77 -14.14 -6.52
CA TYR A 222 7.04 -14.92 -5.53
C TYR A 222 6.74 -14.08 -4.29
N GLY A 223 5.45 -13.93 -4.00
CA GLY A 223 4.91 -13.30 -2.81
C GLY A 223 4.23 -14.31 -1.88
N PHE A 224 4.29 -14.05 -0.59
CA PHE A 224 3.55 -14.76 0.45
C PHE A 224 2.88 -13.75 1.37
N ASP A 225 1.59 -13.91 1.60
CA ASP A 225 0.80 -13.07 2.50
C ASP A 225 0.13 -13.94 3.55
N LEU A 226 0.40 -13.66 4.84
CA LEU A 226 -0.23 -14.30 5.99
C LEU A 226 -1.00 -13.22 6.75
N SER A 227 -2.28 -13.10 6.45
CA SER A 227 -3.13 -12.00 6.94
C SER A 227 -3.91 -12.34 8.22
N ARG A 228 -4.07 -13.62 8.54
CA ARG A 228 -4.62 -14.09 9.84
C ARG A 228 -3.81 -15.29 10.32
N LEU A 229 -3.35 -15.22 11.56
CA LEU A 229 -2.75 -16.35 12.28
C LEU A 229 -3.24 -16.26 13.73
N SER A 230 -4.23 -17.07 14.08
CA SER A 230 -4.75 -17.24 15.44
C SER A 230 -4.88 -18.72 15.78
N THR A 231 -5.15 -19.03 17.05
CA THR A 231 -5.45 -20.39 17.51
C THR A 231 -6.66 -21.00 16.80
N SER A 232 -7.60 -20.16 16.37
CA SER A 232 -8.87 -20.54 15.75
C SER A 232 -8.93 -20.37 14.23
N GLY A 233 -7.89 -19.83 13.57
CA GLY A 233 -7.93 -19.65 12.13
C GLY A 233 -6.63 -19.13 11.47
N VAL A 234 -6.49 -19.45 10.20
CA VAL A 234 -5.35 -19.09 9.33
C VAL A 234 -5.87 -18.54 8.01
N ARG A 235 -5.27 -17.47 7.52
CA ARG A 235 -5.49 -16.96 6.16
C ARG A 235 -4.16 -16.69 5.49
N ALA A 236 -3.89 -17.40 4.40
CA ALA A 236 -2.66 -17.29 3.66
C ALA A 236 -2.91 -17.21 2.15
N SER A 237 -2.06 -16.49 1.43
CA SER A 237 -2.03 -16.52 -0.02
C SER A 237 -0.61 -16.53 -0.56
N ILE A 238 -0.45 -17.17 -1.70
CA ILE A 238 0.79 -17.22 -2.48
C ILE A 238 0.52 -16.52 -3.79
N SER A 239 1.46 -15.69 -4.23
CA SER A 239 1.39 -15.04 -5.54
C SER A 239 2.68 -15.19 -6.32
N ASN A 240 2.56 -15.11 -7.63
CA ASN A 240 3.65 -14.85 -8.55
C ASN A 240 3.24 -13.65 -9.40
N ASP A 241 3.95 -12.52 -9.29
CA ASP A 241 3.60 -11.27 -9.95
C ASP A 241 4.22 -11.11 -11.36
N ASN A 242 5.06 -12.06 -11.80
CA ASN A 242 5.74 -12.05 -13.09
C ASN A 242 5.93 -13.47 -13.67
N LEU A 243 4.84 -14.22 -13.82
CA LEU A 243 4.88 -15.60 -14.24
C LEU A 243 5.60 -15.73 -15.59
N PHE A 244 6.67 -16.54 -15.61
CA PHE A 244 7.56 -16.77 -16.76
C PHE A 244 8.18 -15.50 -17.36
N GLY A 245 8.34 -14.43 -16.57
CA GLY A 245 8.89 -13.16 -17.06
C GLY A 245 7.94 -12.42 -18.02
N ALA A 246 6.68 -12.84 -18.13
CA ALA A 246 5.73 -12.38 -19.15
C ALA A 246 4.80 -11.24 -18.68
N GLY A 247 5.08 -10.60 -17.53
CA GLY A 247 4.23 -9.56 -16.94
C GLY A 247 2.85 -10.06 -16.47
N GLN A 248 2.74 -11.36 -16.18
CA GLN A 248 1.54 -12.05 -15.73
C GLN A 248 1.57 -12.24 -14.22
N GLY A 249 0.45 -11.99 -13.55
CA GLY A 249 0.28 -12.20 -12.12
C GLY A 249 -0.70 -13.33 -11.84
N VAL A 250 -0.36 -14.26 -10.95
CA VAL A 250 -1.26 -15.28 -10.42
C VAL A 250 -1.24 -15.21 -8.91
N ARG A 251 -2.40 -15.19 -8.27
CA ARG A 251 -2.53 -15.28 -6.81
C ARG A 251 -3.55 -16.34 -6.45
N ILE A 252 -3.15 -17.23 -5.54
CA ILE A 252 -4.00 -18.28 -4.98
C ILE A 252 -4.00 -18.10 -3.46
N GLY A 253 -5.18 -18.03 -2.86
CA GLY A 253 -5.34 -17.83 -1.42
C GLY A 253 -6.34 -18.81 -0.81
N GLY A 254 -6.13 -19.09 0.46
CA GLY A 254 -7.03 -19.90 1.27
C GLY A 254 -7.19 -19.31 2.67
N SER A 255 -8.36 -19.49 3.25
CA SER A 255 -8.56 -19.30 4.68
C SER A 255 -9.21 -20.52 5.30
N TRP A 256 -8.81 -20.84 6.52
CA TRP A 256 -9.47 -21.79 7.38
C TRP A 256 -9.76 -21.15 8.74
N SER A 257 -10.93 -21.42 9.30
CA SER A 257 -11.29 -20.99 10.64
C SER A 257 -12.36 -21.92 11.21
N GLY A 258 -12.17 -22.38 12.45
CA GLY A 258 -13.12 -23.26 13.12
C GLY A 258 -14.44 -22.59 13.49
N ASN A 259 -14.45 -21.25 13.55
CA ASN A 259 -15.62 -20.46 13.95
C ASN A 259 -16.44 -19.96 12.74
N ASP A 260 -15.95 -20.17 11.51
CA ASP A 260 -16.55 -19.64 10.29
C ASP A 260 -17.36 -20.74 9.57
N ASN A 261 -18.46 -20.36 8.89
CA ASN A 261 -19.29 -21.24 8.07
C ASN A 261 -19.50 -20.64 6.65
N PRO A 262 -18.91 -21.19 5.57
CA PRO A 262 -18.06 -22.37 5.56
C PRO A 262 -16.72 -22.11 6.27
N PRO A 263 -16.11 -23.14 6.88
CA PRO A 263 -14.82 -23.00 7.56
C PRO A 263 -13.68 -22.73 6.58
N PHE A 264 -13.88 -22.99 5.28
CA PHE A 264 -12.90 -22.76 4.23
C PHE A 264 -13.33 -21.63 3.30
N GLY A 265 -12.41 -20.72 3.03
CA GLY A 265 -12.52 -19.70 1.99
C GLY A 265 -11.38 -19.85 0.98
N SER A 266 -11.62 -19.42 -0.25
CA SER A 266 -10.64 -19.52 -1.35
C SER A 266 -10.61 -18.28 -2.22
N GLN A 267 -9.47 -18.07 -2.87
CA GLN A 267 -9.25 -17.00 -3.83
C GLN A 267 -8.39 -17.51 -4.98
N ALA A 268 -8.75 -17.11 -6.20
CA ALA A 268 -7.91 -17.20 -7.38
C ALA A 268 -7.98 -15.88 -8.15
N ARG A 269 -6.84 -15.30 -8.49
CA ARG A 269 -6.74 -14.07 -9.27
C ARG A 269 -5.67 -14.22 -10.33
N TYR A 270 -5.98 -13.77 -11.53
CA TYR A 270 -5.05 -13.63 -12.64
C TYR A 270 -5.02 -12.17 -13.11
N THR A 271 -3.83 -11.68 -13.45
CA THR A 271 -3.63 -10.35 -14.02
C THR A 271 -2.67 -10.40 -15.18
N LYS A 272 -2.92 -9.64 -16.25
CA LYS A 272 -1.99 -9.45 -17.36
C LYS A 272 -1.74 -7.95 -17.51
N ASN A 273 -0.51 -7.53 -17.28
CA ASN A 273 -0.12 -6.14 -17.52
C ASN A 273 0.14 -5.93 -19.01
N ASN A 274 -0.36 -4.82 -19.57
CA ASN A 274 -0.12 -4.37 -20.94
C ASN A 274 -0.38 -5.46 -22.02
N ILE A 275 -1.64 -5.82 -22.24
CA ILE A 275 -2.03 -6.79 -23.27
C ILE A 275 -1.58 -6.30 -24.64
N LEU A 276 -0.71 -7.08 -25.30
CA LEU A 276 -0.25 -6.85 -26.67
C LEU A 276 0.35 -5.45 -26.93
N GLY A 277 0.90 -4.78 -25.91
CA GLY A 277 1.43 -3.42 -26.05
C GLY A 277 0.38 -2.30 -26.16
N THR A 278 -0.88 -2.58 -25.85
CA THR A 278 -1.99 -1.59 -25.93
C THR A 278 -2.08 -0.65 -24.71
N PHE A 279 -1.29 -0.92 -23.68
CA PHE A 279 -1.34 -0.35 -22.34
C PHE A 279 -2.65 -0.65 -21.58
N ILE A 280 -3.38 -1.68 -22.03
CA ILE A 280 -4.56 -2.21 -21.33
C ILE A 280 -4.11 -3.30 -20.37
N ASP A 281 -4.41 -3.12 -19.08
CA ASP A 281 -4.21 -4.11 -18.03
C ASP A 281 -5.50 -4.94 -17.88
N PHE A 282 -5.37 -6.26 -17.79
CA PHE A 282 -6.47 -7.17 -17.48
C PHE A 282 -6.34 -7.71 -16.06
N SER A 283 -7.47 -7.82 -15.37
CA SER A 283 -7.57 -8.54 -14.11
C SER A 283 -8.84 -9.35 -14.06
N GLY A 284 -8.77 -10.57 -13.57
CA GLY A 284 -9.93 -11.42 -13.40
C GLY A 284 -9.72 -12.41 -12.26
N GLY A 285 -10.81 -12.82 -11.62
CA GLY A 285 -10.70 -13.76 -10.53
C GLY A 285 -11.99 -13.98 -9.75
N TYR A 286 -11.81 -14.73 -8.69
CA TYR A 286 -12.82 -15.09 -7.72
C TYR A 286 -12.25 -15.03 -6.32
N THR A 287 -13.06 -14.61 -5.34
CA THR A 287 -12.67 -14.61 -3.94
C THR A 287 -13.89 -14.79 -3.03
N THR A 288 -13.69 -15.52 -1.94
CA THR A 288 -14.60 -15.60 -0.79
C THR A 288 -13.94 -15.11 0.49
N LEU A 289 -12.72 -14.56 0.38
CA LEU A 289 -11.92 -14.11 1.52
C LEU A 289 -12.33 -12.71 2.02
N ASN A 290 -13.36 -12.10 1.43
CA ASN A 290 -13.85 -10.77 1.75
C ASN A 290 -12.75 -9.69 1.72
N ASN A 291 -11.89 -9.79 0.70
CA ASN A 291 -10.73 -8.92 0.51
C ASN A 291 -10.94 -7.91 -0.64
N ILE A 292 -12.19 -7.76 -1.08
CA ILE A 292 -12.67 -6.74 -2.01
C ILE A 292 -13.71 -5.90 -1.26
N ASN A 293 -13.95 -4.67 -1.69
CA ASN A 293 -14.98 -3.82 -1.10
C ASN A 293 -16.34 -4.52 -1.17
N THR A 294 -16.92 -4.79 -0.01
CA THR A 294 -18.28 -5.31 0.09
C THR A 294 -19.31 -4.21 -0.01
N LEU A 295 -20.53 -4.59 -0.36
CA LEU A 295 -21.68 -3.70 -0.27
C LEU A 295 -21.95 -3.28 1.18
N ASP A 296 -21.82 -4.23 2.11
CA ASP A 296 -22.05 -4.02 3.53
C ASP A 296 -20.90 -4.58 4.37
N SER A 297 -20.35 -3.75 5.25
CA SER A 297 -19.25 -4.13 6.15
C SER A 297 -19.62 -5.24 7.15
N GLY A 298 -20.92 -5.48 7.37
CA GLY A 298 -21.42 -6.48 8.32
C GLY A 298 -21.61 -7.89 7.76
N THR A 299 -21.40 -8.09 6.45
CA THR A 299 -21.67 -9.33 5.74
C THR A 299 -20.45 -9.73 4.90
N TYR A 300 -20.15 -11.02 4.87
CA TYR A 300 -19.10 -11.56 4.01
C TYR A 300 -19.66 -11.81 2.61
N GLU A 301 -18.87 -11.53 1.58
CA GLU A 301 -19.29 -11.70 0.19
C GLU A 301 -18.32 -12.57 -0.59
N GLY A 302 -18.90 -13.36 -1.50
CA GLY A 302 -18.18 -14.01 -2.59
C GLY A 302 -18.33 -13.19 -3.85
N THR A 303 -17.24 -13.04 -4.59
CA THR A 303 -17.18 -12.18 -5.79
C THR A 303 -16.50 -12.90 -6.92
N TYR A 304 -17.13 -12.91 -8.09
CA TYR A 304 -16.51 -13.17 -9.39
C TYR A 304 -16.35 -11.85 -10.13
N TYR A 305 -15.18 -11.56 -10.68
CA TYR A 305 -14.97 -10.31 -11.40
C TYR A 305 -13.98 -10.44 -12.55
N PHE A 306 -14.12 -9.52 -13.49
CA PHE A 306 -13.10 -9.21 -14.49
C PHE A 306 -13.12 -7.72 -14.80
N ALA A 307 -11.96 -7.18 -15.16
CA ALA A 307 -11.80 -5.79 -15.52
C ALA A 307 -10.67 -5.60 -16.54
N PHE A 308 -10.89 -4.65 -17.45
CA PHE A 308 -9.91 -4.10 -18.37
C PHE A 308 -9.71 -2.63 -18.00
N ASP A 309 -8.48 -2.22 -17.77
CA ASP A 309 -8.15 -0.85 -17.38
C ASP A 309 -7.03 -0.31 -18.27
N ARG A 310 -7.26 0.86 -18.87
CA ARG A 310 -6.27 1.60 -19.65
C ARG A 310 -6.01 2.93 -18.94
N PRO A 311 -5.03 2.98 -18.02
CA PRO A 311 -4.72 4.21 -17.31
C PRO A 311 -4.15 5.26 -18.26
N LEU A 312 -4.10 6.52 -17.83
CA LEU A 312 -3.35 7.54 -18.55
C LEU A 312 -1.84 7.30 -18.37
N TYR A 313 -1.30 6.35 -19.14
CA TYR A 313 0.08 5.86 -19.03
C TYR A 313 1.13 6.94 -19.31
N LYS A 314 0.82 7.94 -20.14
CA LYS A 314 1.65 9.14 -20.38
C LYS A 314 0.79 10.40 -20.46
N SER A 315 1.35 11.54 -20.07
CA SER A 315 0.60 12.81 -20.04
C SER A 315 -0.01 13.20 -21.40
N GLY A 316 0.64 12.84 -22.51
CA GLY A 316 0.18 13.09 -23.88
C GLY A 316 -0.75 12.04 -24.48
N ALA A 317 -1.10 10.97 -23.74
CA ALA A 317 -2.01 9.93 -24.26
C ALA A 317 -3.40 10.52 -24.56
N LYS A 318 -3.99 10.09 -25.68
CA LYS A 318 -5.30 10.57 -26.16
C LYS A 318 -6.46 9.98 -25.37
N TRP A 319 -6.42 8.67 -25.17
CA TRP A 319 -7.52 7.90 -24.60
C TRP A 319 -7.14 7.36 -23.22
N THR A 320 -8.12 7.20 -22.36
CA THR A 320 -8.07 6.43 -21.12
C THR A 320 -9.45 5.82 -20.88
N GLY A 321 -9.54 4.76 -20.12
CA GLY A 321 -10.84 4.15 -19.83
C GLY A 321 -10.72 2.78 -19.21
N GLY A 322 -11.85 2.22 -18.82
CA GLY A 322 -11.91 0.89 -18.26
C GLY A 322 -13.32 0.33 -18.26
N ILE A 323 -13.38 -1.00 -18.22
CA ILE A 323 -14.62 -1.78 -18.15
C ILE A 323 -14.43 -2.80 -17.03
N GLY A 324 -15.36 -2.84 -16.09
CA GLY A 324 -15.39 -3.79 -15.00
C GLY A 324 -16.76 -4.45 -14.90
N PHE A 325 -16.76 -5.75 -14.66
CA PHE A 325 -17.96 -6.50 -14.30
C PHE A 325 -17.67 -7.33 -13.05
N SER A 326 -18.63 -7.38 -12.14
CA SER A 326 -18.57 -8.30 -11.01
C SER A 326 -19.94 -8.86 -10.68
N SER A 327 -19.96 -10.12 -10.26
CA SER A 327 -21.12 -10.80 -9.69
C SER A 327 -20.81 -11.15 -8.24
N ASN A 328 -21.66 -10.69 -7.33
CA ASN A 328 -21.45 -10.75 -5.90
C ASN A 328 -22.63 -11.45 -5.22
N TYR A 329 -22.34 -12.21 -4.17
CA TYR A 329 -23.32 -12.90 -3.36
C TYR A 329 -22.89 -12.90 -1.89
N SER A 330 -23.85 -12.83 -0.98
CA SER A 330 -23.61 -12.91 0.45
C SER A 330 -23.24 -14.33 0.91
N ILE A 331 -22.45 -14.43 1.97
CA ILE A 331 -22.02 -15.68 2.61
C ILE A 331 -22.36 -15.61 4.10
N ASN A 332 -23.04 -16.64 4.62
CA ASN A 332 -23.44 -16.72 6.03
C ASN A 332 -22.30 -17.19 6.95
N MET A 333 -21.23 -16.41 7.02
CA MET A 333 -19.99 -16.79 7.72
C MET A 333 -20.17 -17.12 9.21
N PHE A 334 -21.17 -16.56 9.87
CA PHE A 334 -21.39 -16.75 11.31
C PHE A 334 -22.54 -17.71 11.62
N ASN A 335 -23.00 -18.49 10.62
CA ASN A 335 -24.16 -19.37 10.73
C ASN A 335 -25.37 -18.70 11.41
N ARG A 336 -25.62 -17.45 11.04
CA ARG A 336 -26.75 -16.67 11.59
C ARG A 336 -28.05 -17.36 11.17
N PRO A 337 -29.09 -17.35 12.03
CA PRO A 337 -30.40 -17.84 11.63
C PRO A 337 -30.91 -17.04 10.43
N ASP A 338 -31.80 -17.63 9.62
CA ASP A 338 -32.32 -17.01 8.39
C ASP A 338 -32.97 -15.64 8.63
N THR A 339 -33.49 -15.42 9.83
CA THR A 339 -34.06 -14.12 10.25
C THR A 339 -33.02 -13.01 10.37
N LEU A 340 -31.75 -13.34 10.62
CA LEU A 340 -30.63 -12.39 10.75
C LEU A 340 -29.66 -12.44 9.57
N TYR A 341 -29.64 -13.52 8.80
CA TYR A 341 -28.78 -13.67 7.64
C TYR A 341 -29.33 -12.88 6.44
N ARG A 342 -28.52 -11.96 5.93
CA ARG A 342 -28.86 -11.09 4.82
C ARG A 342 -28.51 -11.78 3.51
N ASP A 343 -29.45 -12.54 2.96
CA ASP A 343 -29.25 -13.22 1.68
C ASP A 343 -29.49 -12.28 0.50
N TYR A 344 -28.43 -11.90 -0.22
CA TYR A 344 -28.51 -11.02 -1.37
C TYR A 344 -27.50 -11.38 -2.46
N ARG A 345 -27.87 -11.02 -3.69
CA ARG A 345 -27.03 -11.20 -4.87
C ARG A 345 -27.17 -9.98 -5.79
N TYR A 346 -26.05 -9.51 -6.30
CA TYR A 346 -26.05 -8.35 -7.19
C TYR A 346 -24.90 -8.41 -8.20
N ASN A 347 -25.11 -7.73 -9.31
CA ASN A 347 -24.10 -7.54 -10.34
C ASN A 347 -23.73 -6.06 -10.41
N ILE A 348 -22.46 -5.77 -10.65
CA ILE A 348 -21.96 -4.43 -10.94
C ILE A 348 -21.43 -4.43 -12.37
N LEU A 349 -21.90 -3.47 -13.17
CA LEU A 349 -21.28 -3.07 -14.42
C LEU A 349 -20.75 -1.65 -14.27
N ASP A 350 -19.46 -1.47 -14.57
CA ASP A 350 -18.79 -0.17 -14.51
C ASP A 350 -18.02 0.07 -15.81
N ILE A 351 -18.42 1.09 -16.56
CA ILE A 351 -17.81 1.45 -17.84
C ILE A 351 -17.45 2.92 -17.78
N TRP A 352 -16.20 3.24 -18.06
CA TRP A 352 -15.75 4.63 -18.11
C TRP A 352 -14.72 4.84 -19.23
N GLY A 353 -14.64 6.07 -19.71
CA GLY A 353 -13.71 6.46 -20.75
C GLY A 353 -13.44 7.96 -20.71
N GLY A 354 -12.30 8.37 -21.24
CA GLY A 354 -11.91 9.76 -21.31
C GLY A 354 -11.04 10.07 -22.51
N TYR A 355 -11.15 11.31 -22.97
CA TYR A 355 -10.38 11.86 -24.07
C TYR A 355 -9.64 13.12 -23.63
N ASN A 356 -8.32 13.12 -23.82
CA ASN A 356 -7.43 14.23 -23.51
C ASN A 356 -7.33 15.18 -24.73
N ILE A 357 -8.07 16.28 -24.67
CA ILE A 357 -8.28 17.23 -25.76
C ILE A 357 -7.06 18.14 -25.92
N LEU A 358 -6.77 18.92 -24.87
CA LEU A 358 -5.62 19.82 -24.84
C LEU A 358 -4.48 19.11 -24.16
N LYS A 359 -3.32 19.12 -24.81
CA LYS A 359 -2.12 18.47 -24.31
C LYS A 359 -1.04 19.51 -24.12
N GLN A 360 -0.21 19.29 -23.13
CA GLN A 360 1.07 19.96 -23.02
C GLN A 360 1.82 19.75 -24.34
N ASP A 361 2.32 20.86 -24.90
CA ASP A 361 2.98 20.82 -26.20
C ASP A 361 4.24 19.96 -26.10
N SER A 362 4.24 18.83 -26.81
CA SER A 362 5.34 17.88 -26.82
C SER A 362 6.58 18.44 -27.52
N ARG A 363 6.44 19.55 -28.28
CA ARG A 363 7.52 20.17 -29.06
C ARG A 363 8.22 21.33 -28.33
N ASP A 364 7.60 21.88 -27.29
CA ASP A 364 8.19 22.95 -26.48
C ASP A 364 8.43 22.45 -25.04
N PRO A 365 9.67 22.06 -24.71
CA PRO A 365 10.05 21.64 -23.37
C PRO A 365 9.95 22.73 -22.29
N GLY A 366 9.63 23.97 -22.65
CA GLY A 366 9.35 25.08 -21.74
C GLY A 366 7.85 25.28 -21.47
N SER A 367 6.97 24.62 -22.22
CA SER A 367 5.53 24.88 -22.21
C SER A 367 4.92 24.60 -20.83
N ARG A 368 4.30 25.63 -20.25
CA ARG A 368 3.59 25.57 -18.96
C ARG A 368 2.10 25.24 -19.11
N ARG A 369 1.65 24.89 -20.31
CA ARG A 369 0.22 24.66 -20.62
C ARG A 369 -0.30 23.40 -19.91
N PRO A 370 -1.43 23.47 -19.19
CA PRO A 370 -2.05 22.29 -18.59
C PRO A 370 -2.75 21.42 -19.65
N ASN A 371 -2.96 20.15 -19.30
CA ASN A 371 -3.83 19.25 -20.05
C ASN A 371 -5.29 19.51 -19.71
N LEU A 372 -6.19 19.26 -20.67
CA LEU A 372 -7.64 19.26 -20.47
C LEU A 372 -8.22 17.96 -21.02
N ALA A 373 -8.85 17.18 -20.14
CA ALA A 373 -9.53 15.94 -20.49
C ALA A 373 -11.02 15.99 -20.16
N PHE A 374 -11.82 15.31 -20.98
CA PHE A 374 -13.22 15.03 -20.71
C PHE A 374 -13.40 13.53 -20.50
N LEU A 375 -14.13 13.17 -19.45
CA LEU A 375 -14.39 11.78 -19.07
C LEU A 375 -15.87 11.55 -18.86
N VAL A 376 -16.30 10.33 -19.11
CA VAL A 376 -17.66 9.85 -18.87
C VAL A 376 -17.61 8.50 -18.15
N ARG A 377 -18.61 8.24 -17.32
CA ARG A 377 -18.79 6.95 -16.63
C ARG A 377 -20.26 6.57 -16.58
N HIS A 378 -20.51 5.30 -16.81
CA HIS A 378 -21.76 4.63 -16.51
C HIS A 378 -21.50 3.55 -15.46
N PHE A 379 -22.19 3.65 -14.33
CA PHE A 379 -22.16 2.64 -13.28
C PHE A 379 -23.57 2.11 -13.06
N ASN A 380 -23.69 0.79 -12.90
CA ASN A 380 -24.96 0.12 -12.66
C ASN A 380 -24.76 -1.06 -11.71
N LEU A 381 -25.29 -0.91 -10.50
CA LEU A 381 -25.43 -1.97 -9.51
C LEU A 381 -26.88 -2.48 -9.54
N LEU A 382 -27.04 -3.75 -9.90
CA LEU A 382 -28.33 -4.40 -10.07
C LEU A 382 -28.45 -5.61 -9.14
N PHE A 383 -29.43 -5.58 -8.25
CA PHE A 383 -29.77 -6.75 -7.43
C PHE A 383 -30.55 -7.77 -8.24
N THR A 384 -30.08 -9.01 -8.23
CA THR A 384 -30.83 -10.18 -8.71
C THR A 384 -31.63 -10.81 -7.58
N GLN A 385 -31.14 -10.69 -6.34
CA GLN A 385 -31.83 -11.13 -5.13
C GLN A 385 -31.59 -10.12 -4.01
N ARG A 386 -32.64 -9.74 -3.29
CA ARG A 386 -32.57 -8.83 -2.13
C ARG A 386 -32.88 -9.60 -0.84
N PRO A 387 -32.41 -9.13 0.32
CA PRO A 387 -32.77 -9.72 1.60
C PRO A 387 -34.30 -9.67 1.77
N TRP A 388 -34.87 -10.75 2.29
CA TRP A 388 -36.33 -10.90 2.42
C TRP A 388 -36.88 -10.17 3.66
N GLN A 389 -36.03 -9.88 4.64
CA GLN A 389 -36.42 -9.22 5.88
C GLN A 389 -36.89 -7.79 5.64
N GLU A 390 -37.97 -7.40 6.31
CA GLU A 390 -38.63 -6.11 6.08
C GLU A 390 -37.73 -4.91 6.39
N GLU A 391 -36.86 -5.03 7.40
CA GLU A 391 -35.91 -3.98 7.79
C GLU A 391 -34.96 -3.58 6.64
N TYR A 392 -34.59 -4.52 5.77
CA TYR A 392 -33.65 -4.28 4.67
C TYR A 392 -34.34 -3.82 3.39
N LYS A 393 -35.66 -4.01 3.25
CA LYS A 393 -36.41 -3.52 2.07
C LYS A 393 -36.38 -2.00 1.99
N LEU A 394 -36.32 -1.33 3.13
CA LEU A 394 -36.28 0.14 3.23
C LEU A 394 -34.86 0.72 3.22
N ASP A 395 -33.83 -0.09 3.51
CA ASP A 395 -32.42 0.33 3.51
C ASP A 395 -31.95 0.64 2.07
N PRO A 396 -31.44 1.85 1.80
CA PRO A 396 -30.89 2.21 0.49
C PRO A 396 -29.79 1.26 -0.01
N VAL A 397 -29.03 0.63 0.90
CA VAL A 397 -27.89 -0.22 0.54
C VAL A 397 -28.31 -1.46 -0.26
N TYR A 398 -29.48 -2.04 0.01
CA TYR A 398 -29.99 -3.22 -0.70
C TYR A 398 -30.86 -2.87 -1.92
N ASN A 399 -30.58 -1.74 -2.56
CA ASN A 399 -31.35 -1.25 -3.71
C ASN A 399 -30.48 -0.97 -4.93
N ASN A 400 -31.09 -1.11 -6.11
CA ASN A 400 -30.39 -0.86 -7.37
C ASN A 400 -29.87 0.58 -7.40
N HIS A 401 -28.62 0.76 -7.78
CA HIS A 401 -27.97 2.07 -7.86
C HIS A 401 -27.35 2.23 -9.24
N ARG A 402 -27.81 3.24 -9.98
CA ARG A 402 -27.32 3.54 -11.31
C ARG A 402 -26.92 4.99 -11.36
N PHE A 403 -25.80 5.31 -12.00
CA PHE A 403 -25.45 6.70 -12.25
C PHE A 403 -24.69 6.87 -13.56
N TYR A 404 -24.77 8.10 -14.06
CA TYR A 404 -24.03 8.58 -15.21
C TYR A 404 -23.30 9.86 -14.79
N LEU A 405 -22.01 9.90 -15.03
CA LEU A 405 -21.16 11.04 -14.68
C LEU A 405 -20.40 11.51 -15.92
N ALA A 406 -20.30 12.82 -16.06
CA ALA A 406 -19.39 13.50 -16.96
C ALA A 406 -18.45 14.37 -16.12
N GLN A 407 -17.17 14.41 -16.50
CA GLN A 407 -16.15 15.14 -15.76
C GLN A 407 -15.23 15.87 -16.73
N ALA A 408 -14.98 17.16 -16.48
CA ALA A 408 -13.92 17.92 -17.10
C ALA A 408 -12.75 18.03 -16.12
N VAL A 409 -11.54 17.67 -16.55
CA VAL A 409 -10.34 17.67 -15.69
C VAL A 409 -9.25 18.50 -16.34
N VAL A 410 -8.80 19.54 -15.64
CA VAL A 410 -7.60 20.30 -15.98
C VAL A 410 -6.48 19.84 -15.06
N PHE A 411 -5.38 19.36 -15.63
CA PHE A 411 -4.28 18.84 -14.83
C PHE A 411 -2.92 19.16 -15.43
N ARG A 412 -1.93 19.26 -14.55
CA ARG A 412 -0.52 19.27 -14.91
C ARG A 412 0.22 18.46 -13.87
N GLN A 413 0.91 17.43 -14.33
CA GLN A 413 1.66 16.55 -13.44
C GLN A 413 3.13 16.54 -13.87
N GLU A 414 3.98 16.89 -12.92
CA GLU A 414 5.43 16.75 -13.03
C GLU A 414 5.89 15.77 -11.95
N PHE A 415 7.10 15.25 -12.07
CA PHE A 415 7.62 14.30 -11.09
C PHE A 415 9.08 14.59 -10.81
N PHE A 416 9.47 14.36 -9.56
CA PHE A 416 10.87 14.26 -9.19
C PHE A 416 11.12 12.91 -8.51
N LYS A 417 12.36 12.44 -8.65
CA LYS A 417 12.82 11.21 -8.03
C LYS A 417 13.37 11.52 -6.64
N THR A 418 13.03 10.68 -5.68
CA THR A 418 13.63 10.72 -4.35
C THR A 418 13.77 9.30 -3.80
N ASP A 419 14.35 9.20 -2.62
CA ASP A 419 14.40 7.98 -1.84
C ASP A 419 13.93 8.26 -0.40
N HIS A 420 13.59 7.20 0.31
CA HIS A 420 13.20 7.24 1.73
C HIS A 420 12.05 8.23 1.99
N PHE A 421 11.04 8.26 1.11
CA PHE A 421 9.80 9.02 1.30
C PHE A 421 8.74 8.13 1.94
N PHE A 422 8.37 7.02 1.31
CA PHE A 422 7.58 5.94 1.90
C PHE A 422 8.33 4.60 1.86
N GLY A 423 9.11 4.38 0.80
CA GLY A 423 9.93 3.20 0.59
C GLY A 423 11.18 3.16 1.47
N PHE A 424 11.80 1.99 1.51
CA PHE A 424 13.01 1.70 2.28
C PHE A 424 14.25 1.88 1.38
N GLY A 425 14.35 3.04 0.73
CA GLY A 425 15.50 3.40 -0.10
C GLY A 425 15.48 2.86 -1.54
N ARG A 426 14.28 2.60 -2.08
CA ARG A 426 14.07 2.47 -3.53
C ARG A 426 13.82 3.84 -4.15
N THR A 427 13.91 3.93 -5.48
CA THR A 427 13.50 5.15 -6.19
C THR A 427 12.00 5.34 -6.10
N GLU A 428 11.57 6.51 -5.65
CA GLU A 428 10.17 6.91 -5.54
C GLU A 428 9.90 8.12 -6.43
N ASP A 429 8.78 8.07 -7.16
CA ASP A 429 8.30 9.20 -7.97
C ASP A 429 7.25 9.96 -7.19
N ILE A 430 7.57 11.21 -6.87
CA ILE A 430 6.66 12.07 -6.13
C ILE A 430 5.99 13.03 -7.13
N PRO A 431 4.66 13.02 -7.23
CA PRO A 431 3.96 13.93 -8.11
C PRO A 431 4.09 15.37 -7.61
N LEU A 432 4.23 16.28 -8.56
CA LEU A 432 4.13 17.72 -8.41
C LEU A 432 3.10 18.26 -9.41
N GLY A 433 2.60 19.46 -9.15
CA GLY A 433 1.64 20.13 -10.03
C GLY A 433 0.25 20.21 -9.39
N TYR A 434 -0.78 20.20 -10.23
CA TYR A 434 -2.15 20.44 -9.80
C TYR A 434 -3.16 19.72 -10.69
N THR A 435 -4.31 19.39 -10.11
CA THR A 435 -5.47 18.83 -10.78
C THR A 435 -6.70 19.59 -10.32
N ALA A 436 -7.58 19.98 -11.23
CA ALA A 436 -8.88 20.54 -10.93
C ALA A 436 -9.92 19.83 -11.79
N SER A 437 -11.01 19.39 -11.18
CA SER A 437 -12.08 18.67 -11.86
C SER A 437 -13.44 19.25 -11.52
N ALA A 438 -14.31 19.29 -12.53
CA ALA A 438 -15.73 19.59 -12.39
C ALA A 438 -16.51 18.39 -12.90
N THR A 439 -17.38 17.85 -12.04
CA THR A 439 -18.15 16.63 -12.30
C THR A 439 -19.63 16.97 -12.24
N ALA A 440 -20.39 16.50 -13.23
CA ALA A 440 -21.83 16.63 -13.26
C ALA A 440 -22.46 15.32 -13.73
N GLY A 441 -23.70 15.07 -13.33
CA GLY A 441 -24.39 13.87 -13.76
C GLY A 441 -25.70 13.67 -13.03
N TRP A 442 -26.20 12.44 -13.07
CA TRP A 442 -27.39 12.06 -12.35
C TRP A 442 -27.25 10.63 -11.84
N GLU A 443 -27.93 10.36 -10.75
CA GLU A 443 -28.10 9.04 -10.21
C GLU A 443 -29.56 8.67 -10.08
N THR A 444 -29.83 7.39 -10.22
CA THR A 444 -31.10 6.77 -9.89
C THR A 444 -30.87 5.77 -8.78
N TRP A 445 -31.43 6.05 -7.61
CA TRP A 445 -31.30 5.20 -6.42
C TRP A 445 -32.62 5.18 -5.65
N LYS A 446 -33.06 3.98 -5.24
CA LYS A 446 -34.35 3.75 -4.54
C LYS A 446 -35.54 4.43 -5.27
N GLY A 447 -35.56 4.35 -6.60
CA GLY A 447 -36.62 4.94 -7.44
C GLY A 447 -36.62 6.47 -7.54
N ARG A 448 -35.64 7.16 -6.97
CA ARG A 448 -35.46 8.62 -7.09
C ARG A 448 -34.36 8.93 -8.09
N THR A 449 -34.50 10.02 -8.84
CA THR A 449 -33.49 10.48 -9.80
C THR A 449 -32.97 11.85 -9.40
N ARG A 450 -31.74 11.88 -8.88
CA ARG A 450 -31.08 13.06 -8.32
C ARG A 450 -30.00 13.56 -9.28
N GLY A 451 -29.97 14.88 -9.52
CA GLY A 451 -28.85 15.51 -10.22
C GLY A 451 -27.64 15.61 -9.27
N TYR A 452 -26.44 15.47 -9.80
CA TYR A 452 -25.19 15.60 -9.04
C TYR A 452 -24.30 16.66 -9.68
N VAL A 453 -23.71 17.50 -8.84
CA VAL A 453 -22.61 18.38 -9.22
C VAL A 453 -21.53 18.37 -8.15
N GLY A 454 -20.27 18.43 -8.57
CA GLY A 454 -19.14 18.53 -7.66
C GLY A 454 -17.92 19.13 -8.32
N VAL A 455 -17.12 19.82 -7.52
CA VAL A 455 -15.83 20.38 -7.92
C VAL A 455 -14.77 19.91 -6.93
N GLU A 456 -13.63 19.50 -7.45
CA GLU A 456 -12.48 19.05 -6.65
C GLU A 456 -11.20 19.67 -7.23
N ALA A 457 -10.32 20.13 -6.36
CA ALA A 457 -9.01 20.65 -6.73
C ALA A 457 -7.94 20.14 -5.78
N GLU A 458 -6.79 19.77 -6.31
CA GLU A 458 -5.60 19.37 -5.56
C GLU A 458 -4.34 19.99 -6.13
N LYS A 459 -3.36 20.25 -5.27
CA LYS A 459 -2.08 20.85 -5.66
C LYS A 459 -0.95 20.47 -4.71
N PHE A 460 0.23 20.33 -5.29
CA PHE A 460 1.49 20.14 -4.58
C PHE A 460 2.34 21.41 -4.67
N TRP A 461 2.83 21.89 -3.51
CA TRP A 461 3.75 23.01 -3.39
C TRP A 461 5.08 22.54 -2.81
N VAL A 462 6.18 22.96 -3.41
CA VAL A 462 7.52 22.77 -2.84
C VAL A 462 7.83 23.96 -1.93
N THR A 463 8.16 23.68 -0.67
CA THR A 463 8.57 24.71 0.30
C THR A 463 10.03 25.09 0.10
N GLY A 464 10.43 26.31 0.52
CA GLY A 464 11.84 26.74 0.49
C GLY A 464 12.78 25.81 1.27
N SER A 465 12.25 25.09 2.26
CA SER A 465 12.95 24.07 3.03
C SER A 465 13.12 22.72 2.32
N LYS A 466 12.77 22.59 1.03
CA LYS A 466 12.73 21.33 0.27
C LYS A 466 11.78 20.27 0.83
N GLY A 467 10.78 20.67 1.62
CA GLY A 467 9.60 19.87 1.96
C GLY A 467 8.46 20.08 0.95
N ILE A 468 7.40 19.29 1.03
CA ILE A 468 6.25 19.33 0.13
C ILE A 468 4.98 19.55 0.94
N ILE A 469 4.12 20.45 0.48
CA ILE A 469 2.76 20.61 0.97
C ILE A 469 1.83 20.07 -0.12
N TYR A 470 0.93 19.16 0.23
CA TYR A 470 -0.20 18.75 -0.58
C TYR A 470 -1.46 19.35 0.00
N GLY A 471 -2.31 19.92 -0.84
CA GLY A 471 -3.62 20.44 -0.44
C GLY A 471 -4.67 19.99 -1.43
N GLN A 472 -5.82 19.58 -0.91
CA GLN A 472 -6.98 19.11 -1.65
C GLN A 472 -8.23 19.76 -1.05
N ALA A 473 -9.13 20.21 -1.90
CA ALA A 473 -10.42 20.75 -1.51
C ALA A 473 -11.49 20.28 -2.50
N GLY A 474 -12.64 19.88 -1.98
CA GLY A 474 -13.77 19.42 -2.77
C GLY A 474 -15.10 19.86 -2.17
N ILE A 475 -16.05 20.19 -3.03
CA ILE A 475 -17.44 20.46 -2.66
C ILE A 475 -18.35 19.77 -3.66
N SER A 476 -19.38 19.10 -3.16
CA SER A 476 -20.39 18.48 -4.02
C SER A 476 -21.76 18.48 -3.36
N THR A 477 -22.79 18.29 -4.16
CA THR A 477 -24.15 18.13 -3.67
C THR A 477 -24.99 17.40 -4.71
N PHE A 478 -25.98 16.68 -4.20
CA PHE A 478 -27.08 16.18 -5.00
C PHE A 478 -28.22 17.18 -4.98
N TYR A 479 -29.07 17.15 -5.99
CA TYR A 479 -30.28 17.95 -6.05
C TYR A 479 -31.46 17.08 -6.50
N GLN A 480 -32.56 17.18 -5.76
CA GLN A 480 -33.84 16.60 -6.13
C GLN A 480 -34.92 17.68 -5.96
N ASN A 481 -35.71 17.93 -7.00
CA ASN A 481 -36.81 18.90 -6.95
C ASN A 481 -36.37 20.27 -6.40
N PHE A 482 -35.21 20.77 -6.86
CA PHE A 482 -34.57 22.02 -6.43
C PHE A 482 -34.13 22.09 -4.95
N ALA A 483 -34.20 21.00 -4.18
CA ALA A 483 -33.60 20.90 -2.86
C ALA A 483 -32.22 20.23 -2.94
N SER A 484 -31.23 20.81 -2.26
CA SER A 484 -29.91 20.20 -2.07
C SER A 484 -30.03 19.01 -1.12
N GLU A 485 -29.38 17.90 -1.44
CA GLU A 485 -29.26 16.70 -0.61
C GLU A 485 -27.80 16.25 -0.62
N ASP A 486 -27.34 15.61 0.46
CA ASP A 486 -26.02 14.97 0.57
C ASP A 486 -24.87 15.92 0.18
N ALA A 487 -24.91 17.16 0.67
CA ALA A 487 -23.90 18.17 0.40
C ALA A 487 -22.60 17.85 1.17
N VAL A 488 -21.52 17.54 0.44
CA VAL A 488 -20.22 17.12 0.99
C VAL A 488 -19.20 18.24 0.82
N ILE A 489 -18.43 18.50 1.87
CA ILE A 489 -17.25 19.35 1.88
C ILE A 489 -16.07 18.50 2.34
N HIS A 490 -15.00 18.49 1.54
CA HIS A 490 -13.75 17.81 1.86
C HIS A 490 -12.59 18.80 1.76
N ALA A 491 -11.76 18.87 2.79
CA ALA A 491 -10.56 19.71 2.80
C ALA A 491 -9.43 18.95 3.49
N LYS A 492 -8.34 18.75 2.76
CA LYS A 492 -7.21 17.93 3.22
C LYS A 492 -5.90 18.65 2.95
N VAL A 493 -5.01 18.63 3.94
CA VAL A 493 -3.66 19.20 3.87
C VAL A 493 -2.67 18.19 4.41
N GLU A 494 -1.62 17.94 3.66
CA GLU A 494 -0.51 17.08 4.08
C GLU A 494 0.80 17.84 3.93
N TYR A 495 1.70 17.71 4.91
CA TYR A 495 3.04 18.25 4.84
C TYR A 495 4.06 17.14 5.02
N TYR A 496 5.04 17.13 4.12
CA TYR A 496 6.12 16.18 4.06
C TYR A 496 7.45 16.93 4.19
N SER A 497 8.18 16.70 5.29
CA SER A 497 9.47 17.35 5.47
C SER A 497 10.53 16.81 4.50
N ARG A 498 11.63 17.56 4.36
CA ARG A 498 12.86 17.02 3.77
C ARG A 498 13.37 15.82 4.61
N ALA A 499 14.16 14.94 4.00
CA ALA A 499 14.93 13.94 4.73
C ALA A 499 16.10 14.62 5.45
N MET A 500 16.10 14.58 6.79
CA MET A 500 17.16 15.12 7.62
C MET A 500 18.11 13.99 8.04
N ARG A 501 19.42 14.19 7.96
CA ARG A 501 20.38 13.16 8.42
C ARG A 501 20.41 13.16 9.95
N PHE A 502 20.27 11.99 10.56
CA PHE A 502 20.33 11.82 12.01
C PHE A 502 20.90 10.44 12.35
N ALA A 503 21.93 10.37 13.20
CA ALA A 503 22.53 9.12 13.70
C ALA A 503 22.80 8.06 12.61
N GLY A 504 23.39 8.45 11.48
CA GLY A 504 23.68 7.54 10.35
C GLY A 504 22.45 7.10 9.52
N GLY A 505 21.25 7.52 9.89
CA GLY A 505 20.01 7.32 9.16
C GLY A 505 19.39 8.63 8.65
N LYS A 506 18.13 8.55 8.22
CA LYS A 506 17.33 9.70 7.78
C LYS A 506 16.10 9.84 8.67
N LEU A 507 15.71 11.07 8.99
CA LEU A 507 14.51 11.41 9.74
C LEU A 507 13.59 12.27 8.88
N ARG A 508 12.29 11.95 8.89
CA ARG A 508 11.25 12.75 8.24
C ARG A 508 10.07 12.96 9.17
N GLN A 509 9.43 14.11 9.02
CA GLN A 509 8.18 14.46 9.67
C GLN A 509 7.07 14.52 8.63
N PHE A 510 5.94 13.93 8.98
CA PHE A 510 4.69 14.01 8.24
C PHE A 510 3.62 14.64 9.11
N LEU A 511 2.83 15.53 8.50
CA LEU A 511 1.65 16.13 9.12
C LEU A 511 0.47 15.91 8.17
N TYR A 512 -0.67 15.51 8.72
CA TYR A 512 -1.90 15.23 7.99
C TYR A 512 -3.05 15.93 8.71
N ILE A 513 -3.82 16.72 7.97
CA ILE A 513 -5.04 17.38 8.44
C ILE A 513 -6.11 17.06 7.41
N ASP A 514 -7.22 16.48 7.85
CA ASP A 514 -8.29 16.02 6.96
C ASP A 514 -9.64 16.35 7.59
N TYR A 515 -10.39 17.23 6.95
CA TYR A 515 -11.75 17.61 7.31
C TYR A 515 -12.72 17.08 6.26
N LEU A 516 -13.74 16.35 6.70
CA LEU A 516 -14.80 15.84 5.85
C LEU A 516 -16.14 16.08 6.54
N GLY A 517 -17.08 16.71 5.85
CA GLY A 517 -18.38 17.07 6.40
C GLY A 517 -19.51 16.89 5.41
N ASN A 518 -20.67 16.46 5.90
CA ASN A 518 -21.94 16.47 5.19
C ASN A 518 -22.91 17.39 5.91
N LEU A 519 -23.36 18.45 5.21
CA LEU A 519 -24.21 19.50 5.78
C LEU A 519 -25.70 19.18 5.71
N ASN A 520 -26.12 18.34 4.76
CA ASN A 520 -27.53 18.00 4.55
C ASN A 520 -27.70 16.54 4.16
N ASN A 521 -27.50 15.64 5.13
CA ASN A 521 -27.50 14.21 4.87
C ASN A 521 -28.88 13.67 4.47
N TYR A 522 -28.92 12.85 3.42
CA TYR A 522 -30.10 12.10 3.01
C TYR A 522 -29.81 10.60 2.89
N PHE A 523 -28.89 10.18 2.02
CA PHE A 523 -28.54 8.76 1.85
C PHE A 523 -27.19 8.37 2.44
N TYR A 524 -26.28 9.32 2.67
CA TYR A 524 -24.97 8.96 3.19
C TYR A 524 -25.05 8.40 4.62
N ARG A 525 -24.21 7.39 4.89
CA ARG A 525 -24.01 6.85 6.23
C ARG A 525 -23.07 7.78 7.01
N PRO A 526 -23.24 7.93 8.33
CA PRO A 526 -22.36 8.79 9.13
C PRO A 526 -20.93 8.24 9.14
N LEU A 527 -19.96 9.16 9.22
CA LEU A 527 -18.53 8.87 9.32
C LEU A 527 -18.20 8.25 10.67
N ASN A 528 -17.14 7.44 10.71
CA ASN A 528 -16.56 6.91 11.94
C ASN A 528 -15.05 7.22 12.01
N ILE A 529 -14.42 6.87 13.14
CA ILE A 529 -12.99 7.09 13.40
C ILE A 529 -12.20 5.80 13.59
N ASN A 530 -12.73 4.67 13.11
CA ASN A 530 -12.08 3.37 13.25
C ASN A 530 -10.91 3.22 12.26
N ARG A 531 -9.83 2.58 12.72
CA ARG A 531 -8.65 2.20 11.93
C ARG A 531 -8.05 3.37 11.13
N ASP A 532 -8.03 3.25 9.82
CA ASP A 532 -7.46 4.19 8.86
C ASP A 532 -8.33 5.44 8.65
N LEU A 533 -9.62 5.37 9.01
CA LEU A 533 -10.58 6.47 8.85
C LEU A 533 -10.42 7.59 9.90
N GLY A 534 -9.71 7.34 11.00
CA GLY A 534 -9.46 8.32 12.05
C GLY A 534 -8.22 7.99 12.86
N VAL A 535 -8.42 7.48 14.07
CA VAL A 535 -7.34 7.11 14.99
C VAL A 535 -6.92 5.67 14.72
N TRP A 536 -5.66 5.50 14.30
CA TRP A 536 -5.12 4.17 14.02
C TRP A 536 -5.24 3.26 15.23
N GLY A 537 -5.73 2.04 14.99
CA GLY A 537 -5.93 0.98 15.98
C GLY A 537 -7.30 0.99 16.67
N TYR A 538 -8.12 2.05 16.54
CA TYR A 538 -9.53 1.99 16.95
C TYR A 538 -10.27 0.92 16.16
N LYS A 539 -10.95 0.00 16.86
CA LYS A 539 -11.70 -1.12 16.28
C LYS A 539 -13.07 -1.20 16.94
N ASN A 540 -14.11 -1.30 16.12
CA ASN A 540 -15.51 -1.48 16.55
C ASN A 540 -16.00 -0.41 17.53
N VAL A 541 -15.45 0.81 17.45
CA VAL A 541 -15.90 1.94 18.25
C VAL A 541 -17.22 2.45 17.67
N PRO A 542 -18.33 2.44 18.44
CA PRO A 542 -19.66 2.81 17.97
C PRO A 542 -19.85 4.34 17.97
N LEU A 543 -18.87 5.07 17.43
CA LEU A 543 -18.92 6.52 17.30
C LEU A 543 -19.16 6.89 15.84
N SER A 544 -20.19 7.68 15.62
CA SER A 544 -20.59 8.13 14.30
C SER A 544 -20.99 9.61 14.29
N GLY A 545 -20.75 10.28 13.17
CA GLY A 545 -21.10 11.68 12.97
C GLY A 545 -20.99 12.09 11.50
N TYR A 546 -21.62 13.20 11.12
CA TYR A 546 -21.61 13.69 9.74
C TYR A 546 -20.47 14.65 9.43
N GLN A 547 -19.68 15.06 10.44
CA GLN A 547 -18.44 15.80 10.25
C GLN A 547 -17.31 15.12 11.01
N ARG A 548 -16.13 15.05 10.39
CA ARG A 548 -14.90 14.48 10.92
C ARG A 548 -13.74 15.43 10.65
N LEU A 549 -12.94 15.69 11.69
CA LEU A 549 -11.63 16.33 11.56
C LEU A 549 -10.57 15.40 12.13
N ASN A 550 -9.62 15.03 11.31
CA ASN A 550 -8.47 14.22 11.67
C ASN A 550 -7.20 15.07 11.61
N VAL A 551 -6.37 14.96 12.63
CA VAL A 551 -5.04 15.53 12.69
C VAL A 551 -4.07 14.43 13.08
N ARG A 552 -3.03 14.22 12.29
CA ARG A 552 -1.99 13.21 12.55
C ARG A 552 -0.63 13.80 12.26
N SER A 553 0.30 13.54 13.15
CA SER A 553 1.71 13.87 13.01
C SER A 553 2.52 12.58 13.17
N GLU A 554 3.34 12.22 12.19
CA GLU A 554 4.15 11.01 12.21
C GLU A 554 5.61 11.35 11.94
N THR A 555 6.50 10.94 12.84
CA THR A 555 7.96 11.03 12.65
C THR A 555 8.48 9.65 12.27
N ILE A 556 9.18 9.54 11.15
CA ILE A 556 9.80 8.30 10.68
C ILE A 556 11.32 8.44 10.69
N TYR A 557 11.99 7.46 11.30
CA TYR A 557 13.43 7.27 11.27
C TYR A 557 13.78 6.06 10.41
N TYR A 558 14.39 6.31 9.25
CA TYR A 558 14.93 5.30 8.36
C TYR A 558 16.29 4.87 8.89
N SER A 559 16.34 3.69 9.49
CA SER A 559 17.56 3.16 10.09
C SER A 559 18.48 2.56 9.01
N PRO A 560 19.81 2.69 9.15
CA PRO A 560 20.75 1.95 8.33
C PRO A 560 20.76 0.44 8.63
N LEU A 561 20.01 -0.03 9.64
CA LEU A 561 19.92 -1.44 9.99
C LEU A 561 19.33 -2.27 8.84
N LYS A 562 20.13 -3.21 8.34
CA LYS A 562 19.75 -4.17 7.30
C LYS A 562 20.10 -5.60 7.74
N VAL A 563 19.12 -6.49 7.73
CA VAL A 563 19.28 -7.91 8.09
C VAL A 563 18.74 -8.75 6.94
N LEU A 564 19.60 -9.53 6.27
CA LEU A 564 19.20 -10.40 5.14
C LEU A 564 18.40 -9.68 4.03
N GLY A 565 18.67 -8.39 3.81
CA GLY A 565 17.92 -7.55 2.85
C GLY A 565 16.72 -6.81 3.42
N PHE A 566 16.22 -7.21 4.60
CA PHE A 566 15.18 -6.48 5.30
C PHE A 566 15.73 -5.22 5.96
N LYS A 567 15.07 -4.09 5.72
CA LYS A 567 15.39 -2.77 6.27
C LYS A 567 14.35 -2.38 7.31
N PHE A 568 14.79 -1.62 8.32
CA PHE A 568 13.98 -1.22 9.47
C PHE A 568 13.72 0.29 9.46
N ASN A 569 12.44 0.67 9.59
CA ASN A 569 12.04 2.06 9.81
C ASN A 569 11.32 2.16 11.16
N PHE A 570 11.81 3.00 12.06
CA PHE A 570 11.14 3.27 13.33
C PHE A 570 10.20 4.46 13.17
N PHE A 571 9.05 4.44 13.83
CA PHE A 571 8.12 5.56 13.75
C PHE A 571 7.50 5.87 15.11
N THR A 572 7.16 7.14 15.29
CA THR A 572 6.32 7.65 16.36
C THR A 572 5.21 8.50 15.75
N SER A 573 4.00 8.42 16.30
CA SER A 573 2.82 9.10 15.77
C SER A 573 1.99 9.69 16.89
N ILE A 574 1.44 10.87 16.63
CA ILE A 574 0.45 11.56 17.45
C ILE A 574 -0.78 11.76 16.58
N GLN A 575 -1.93 11.36 17.08
CA GLN A 575 -3.19 11.36 16.35
C GLN A 575 -4.28 12.01 17.20
N ALA A 576 -5.15 12.79 16.56
CA ALA A 576 -6.32 13.38 17.17
C ALA A 576 -7.46 13.39 16.14
N SER A 577 -8.64 12.95 16.54
CA SER A 577 -9.84 12.95 15.72
C SER A 577 -11.02 13.53 16.50
N GLN A 578 -11.80 14.37 15.82
CA GLN A 578 -13.08 14.88 16.31
C GLN A 578 -14.20 14.44 15.36
N LEU A 579 -15.36 14.12 15.94
CA LEU A 579 -16.58 13.78 15.23
C LEU A 579 -17.75 14.61 15.75
N SER A 580 -18.68 14.99 14.87
CA SER A 580 -19.92 15.67 15.26
C SER A 580 -20.92 14.70 15.90
N ILE A 581 -20.68 14.31 17.15
CA ILE A 581 -21.50 13.33 17.87
C ILE A 581 -22.63 14.02 18.66
N LYS A 582 -22.28 15.01 19.48
CA LYS A 582 -23.21 15.69 20.41
C LYS A 582 -23.75 17.00 19.84
N SER A 583 -22.96 17.66 19.00
CA SER A 583 -23.24 18.99 18.47
C SER A 583 -22.86 19.06 17.00
N SER A 584 -23.65 19.78 16.20
CA SER A 584 -23.36 20.11 14.80
C SER A 584 -22.10 20.98 14.66
N ASN A 585 -21.78 21.78 15.68
CA ASN A 585 -20.49 22.45 15.77
C ASN A 585 -19.41 21.45 16.20
N LEU A 586 -18.50 21.13 15.28
CA LEU A 586 -17.46 20.12 15.46
C LEU A 586 -16.56 20.40 16.67
N LEU A 587 -16.17 21.65 16.91
CA LEU A 587 -15.21 22.02 17.95
C LEU A 587 -15.75 21.84 19.38
N LYS A 588 -17.07 21.72 19.56
CA LYS A 588 -17.70 21.44 20.86
C LYS A 588 -17.71 19.93 21.21
N ASN A 589 -17.27 19.08 20.29
CA ASN A 589 -17.26 17.63 20.49
C ASN A 589 -15.93 17.15 21.10
N PRO A 590 -15.94 16.01 21.81
CA PRO A 590 -14.72 15.45 22.41
C PRO A 590 -13.64 15.15 21.37
N VAL A 591 -12.38 15.35 21.77
CA VAL A 591 -11.19 14.97 21.00
C VAL A 591 -10.75 13.57 21.42
N TYR A 592 -10.69 12.67 20.46
CA TYR A 592 -10.12 11.33 20.65
C TYR A 592 -8.68 11.34 20.16
N SER A 593 -7.74 11.02 21.04
CA SER A 593 -6.31 11.06 20.74
C SER A 593 -5.65 9.69 20.85
N GLY A 594 -4.53 9.53 20.13
CA GLY A 594 -3.72 8.32 20.19
C GLY A 594 -2.25 8.64 19.97
N LEU A 595 -1.40 8.01 20.78
CA LEU A 595 0.05 7.99 20.62
C LEU A 595 0.45 6.61 20.13
N GLY A 596 1.27 6.53 19.09
CA GLY A 596 1.73 5.25 18.55
C GLY A 596 3.25 5.24 18.40
N LEU A 597 3.90 4.16 18.81
CA LEU A 597 5.33 3.93 18.62
C LEU A 597 5.56 2.54 18.05
N GLY A 598 6.48 2.39 17.11
CA GLY A 598 6.72 1.09 16.52
C GLY A 598 7.82 1.07 15.48
N PHE A 599 7.90 -0.04 14.75
CA PHE A 599 8.78 -0.17 13.60
C PHE A 599 8.09 -0.91 12.46
N ARG A 600 8.61 -0.66 11.26
CA ARG A 600 8.21 -1.26 10.00
C ARG A 600 9.40 -1.99 9.41
N LEU A 601 9.15 -3.19 8.88
CA LEU A 601 10.16 -4.08 8.31
C LEU A 601 9.77 -4.41 6.87
N ARG A 602 10.71 -4.24 5.93
CA ARG A 602 10.48 -4.56 4.52
C ARG A 602 11.76 -4.96 3.81
N ASN A 603 11.63 -5.88 2.84
CA ASN A 603 12.66 -6.15 1.86
C ASN A 603 12.17 -5.69 0.48
N GLU A 604 12.78 -4.64 -0.09
CA GLU A 604 12.36 -4.05 -1.37
C GLU A 604 12.65 -4.94 -2.58
N ASN A 605 13.44 -6.01 -2.43
CA ASN A 605 13.69 -6.99 -3.49
C ASN A 605 12.64 -8.12 -3.52
N LEU A 606 11.77 -8.21 -2.51
CA LEU A 606 10.73 -9.24 -2.41
C LEU A 606 9.36 -8.61 -2.63
N SER A 607 8.44 -9.33 -3.28
CA SER A 607 7.02 -8.94 -3.36
C SER A 607 6.28 -9.27 -2.06
N LEU A 608 6.73 -8.66 -0.95
CA LEU A 608 6.12 -8.81 0.38
C LEU A 608 5.57 -7.47 0.87
N ASN A 609 4.43 -7.52 1.56
CA ASN A 609 3.87 -6.39 2.27
C ASN A 609 4.80 -5.95 3.42
N THR A 610 4.68 -4.69 3.86
CA THR A 610 5.49 -4.16 4.96
C THR A 610 4.96 -4.70 6.28
N LEU A 611 5.76 -5.41 7.06
CA LEU A 611 5.37 -5.80 8.41
C LEU A 611 5.46 -4.58 9.33
N ARG A 612 4.38 -4.24 10.02
CA ARG A 612 4.29 -3.15 11.01
C ARG A 612 4.02 -3.75 12.39
N LEU A 613 4.90 -3.42 13.32
CA LEU A 613 4.77 -3.76 14.74
C LEU A 613 4.64 -2.44 15.51
N SER A 614 3.57 -2.30 16.31
CA SER A 614 3.29 -1.04 17.00
C SER A 614 2.65 -1.22 18.37
N ALA A 615 2.99 -0.31 19.27
CA ALA A 615 2.39 -0.09 20.57
C ALA A 615 1.62 1.23 20.51
N ASN A 616 0.34 1.22 20.84
CA ASN A 616 -0.50 2.41 20.82
C ASN A 616 -1.08 2.67 22.21
N TYR A 617 -1.12 3.94 22.60
CA TYR A 617 -1.68 4.43 23.86
C TYR A 617 -2.77 5.46 23.56
N TYR A 618 -3.95 5.26 24.15
CA TYR A 618 -5.15 6.06 23.91
C TYR A 618 -5.65 6.67 25.23
N PRO A 619 -5.31 7.93 25.53
CA PRO A 619 -5.69 8.58 26.79
C PRO A 619 -7.22 8.62 27.01
N ASN A 620 -7.97 8.83 25.93
CA ASN A 620 -9.44 8.96 25.94
C ASN A 620 -10.08 7.81 25.14
N ALA A 621 -9.69 6.56 25.42
CA ALA A 621 -10.18 5.38 24.72
C ALA A 621 -11.71 5.21 24.91
N PRO A 622 -12.53 5.28 23.85
CA PRO A 622 -13.94 4.96 23.94
C PRO A 622 -14.17 3.45 23.98
N PHE A 623 -15.19 2.98 24.69
CA PHE A 623 -15.56 1.55 24.69
C PHE A 623 -15.84 1.05 23.25
N PRO A 624 -15.37 -0.15 22.84
CA PRO A 624 -14.67 -1.19 23.62
C PRO A 624 -13.13 -1.12 23.56
N MET A 625 -12.53 0.01 23.16
CA MET A 625 -11.08 0.13 23.03
C MET A 625 -10.37 0.08 24.37
N GLN A 626 -9.29 -0.69 24.42
CA GLN A 626 -8.35 -0.69 25.53
C GLN A 626 -7.43 0.54 25.45
N THR A 627 -6.98 1.03 26.60
CA THR A 627 -6.05 2.16 26.70
C THR A 627 -4.70 1.88 26.05
N ILE A 628 -4.21 0.64 26.12
CA ILE A 628 -2.96 0.21 25.48
C ILE A 628 -3.31 -0.90 24.48
N PHE A 629 -2.81 -0.77 23.25
CA PHE A 629 -3.07 -1.74 22.19
C PHE A 629 -1.80 -2.06 21.41
N TRP A 630 -1.45 -3.35 21.38
CA TRP A 630 -0.34 -3.87 20.60
C TRP A 630 -0.86 -4.45 19.29
N GLU A 631 -0.21 -4.10 18.19
CA GLU A 631 -0.61 -4.57 16.87
C GLU A 631 0.60 -5.07 16.07
N ALA A 632 0.47 -6.29 15.54
CA ALA A 632 1.29 -6.83 14.48
C ALA A 632 0.42 -6.97 13.23
N THR A 633 0.73 -6.21 12.19
CA THR A 633 -0.07 -6.21 10.96
C THR A 633 0.82 -6.00 9.75
N THR A 634 0.37 -6.42 8.58
CA THR A 634 1.01 -6.12 7.31
C THR A 634 0.32 -4.92 6.66
N VAL A 635 1.10 -3.94 6.23
CA VAL A 635 0.61 -2.75 5.56
C VAL A 635 1.06 -2.78 4.10
N VAL A 636 0.13 -2.47 3.20
CA VAL A 636 0.42 -2.37 1.77
C VAL A 636 1.37 -1.20 1.53
N ASP A 637 2.22 -1.34 0.54
CA ASP A 637 3.12 -0.29 0.08
C ASP A 637 2.35 0.95 -0.38
N PHE A 638 2.39 2.02 0.42
CA PHE A 638 1.83 3.31 0.02
C PHE A 638 2.69 3.93 -1.07
N ARG A 639 2.12 4.07 -2.27
CA ARG A 639 2.69 4.84 -3.39
C ARG A 639 1.74 5.97 -3.71
N PHE A 640 2.29 7.13 -4.08
CA PHE A 640 1.47 8.17 -4.69
C PHE A 640 0.83 7.62 -5.95
N ASN A 641 -0.43 7.96 -6.18
CA ASN A 641 -1.05 7.64 -7.46
C ASN A 641 -0.41 8.51 -8.54
N ILE A 642 0.21 7.85 -9.50
CA ILE A 642 0.94 8.50 -10.58
C ILE A 642 0.05 8.84 -11.79
N PHE A 643 -1.21 8.39 -11.82
CA PHE A 643 -2.13 8.63 -12.92
C PHE A 643 -3.00 9.85 -12.63
N SER A 644 -2.97 10.82 -13.55
CA SER A 644 -3.69 12.09 -13.41
C SER A 644 -5.20 11.96 -13.64
N LEU A 645 -5.61 11.00 -14.48
CA LEU A 645 -7.01 10.76 -14.83
C LEU A 645 -7.49 9.45 -14.25
N ARG A 646 -8.74 9.44 -13.77
CA ARG A 646 -9.41 8.28 -13.16
C ARG A 646 -10.87 8.24 -13.61
N ALA A 647 -11.52 7.11 -13.38
CA ALA A 647 -12.97 7.00 -13.55
C ALA A 647 -13.69 8.12 -12.76
N PRO A 648 -14.57 8.90 -13.40
CA PRO A 648 -15.41 9.88 -12.73
C PRO A 648 -16.12 9.27 -11.51
N ALA A 649 -16.18 9.98 -10.39
CA ALA A 649 -16.82 9.50 -9.19
C ALA A 649 -17.49 10.66 -8.43
N PHE A 650 -18.42 10.31 -7.54
CA PHE A 650 -18.88 11.26 -6.54
C PHE A 650 -17.74 11.60 -5.57
N LEU A 651 -17.77 12.82 -5.02
CA LEU A 651 -16.89 13.18 -3.92
C LEU A 651 -17.14 12.20 -2.76
N GLN A 652 -16.11 11.48 -2.35
CA GLN A 652 -16.29 10.36 -1.42
C GLN A 652 -16.57 10.88 -0.01
N PHE A 653 -17.64 10.36 0.60
CA PHE A 653 -17.99 10.59 2.00
C PHE A 653 -17.81 9.31 2.81
N ARG A 654 -16.59 9.04 3.29
CA ARG A 654 -16.27 7.89 4.15
C ARG A 654 -15.02 8.09 5.00
#